data_AF-A0A919J7U8-F1
#
_entry.id   AF-A0A919J7U8-F1
#
_cell.length_a   1.000
_cell.length_b   1.000
_cell.length_c   1.000
_cell.angle_alpha   90.00
_cell.angle_beta   90.00
_cell.angle_gamma   90.00
#
_symmetry.space_group_name_H-M   'P 1'
#
loop_
_entity.id
_entity.type
_entity.pdbx_description
1 polymer ?
#
loop_
_entity_poly.entity_id
_entity_poly.type
_entity_poly.pdbx_seq_one_letter_code
_entity_poly.pdbx_strand_id
1 'polypeptide(L)'
;MQYGLGIDLGTTHTAAAVRAEGRVEVVRLGGRRAEIPSLVFVTPDGGLLIGDAAERRGAADPARLAREFKRRIGDPVPILVGGTPFSAHALTAKLLRYVLDTVTQLQDGPPAAITVTHPANWGPYKREQLDQAIKLADAGPVVFRSEPEAAALQHATARRIAPGETVAVYDLGGGTFDVAVLRRDGDGFVLLGEPEGVEQLGGIDFDEAVFGHVLEVLGDKAQLDPADPDAVSALARLRRDCVEAKESLSFDTETMIPVALPGMHTRVRLNRSELESMIAPSLADTISATHRALRSAGVAPAEVNAFLLAGGSSRIPLVSELLSTEFQRPVVADPHPEHSIAMGAAVATSVVIGGASPFSAAVPPPRTPEPHGSHSAASSPRRGGPPAGVGAAIPGAAGLGAGIPGAGIPGAGIPGAGGAGAGGAGAGGAGAGGAAIPGAAIPGAAIPGAGVPGAGVPGAGVPGAGGAGAGGWSAAASTVSSGNAAVSSPPYGGNEAPTGGGPAGTGMGSGTAGGGSGTAGGGSGTASGGSGTAGGGGVAYSRGSAAVPGTAPAPGTAPTALGAGNGAGGGTGSGAPVALAQTAVVGAVPVSGGGAPGVPQEARPWPPPPLPGAPKRNLSKVLMVGALVVAVIAGGTTAGLILLNKGDDKADKKDTAATAPLVTASAVASAPASQAVVDPLAPPTDTMLIRVDSPQAGSEERNSKIYTLKPGEDARTLLPNSTVGDALPKWSRDRNQIAITHVDGDHVSIDIMNADGSGRHRVADDAGGRVAWSADDKKIAFIKEFAGIKQIAVLNLVTNELKQLTRSSLEKDDAMWSPDGKSILYWLNKGGVRQIYELTVANPKEPGRQITKASLGQTNDPVYSPRGDQVLFTLAKDGTSDIWLVNTDGSNPHRVTSNPAIEMDPTFSPDGAWFAFVRLAGDRPTVVIQRSTGTGERVLTKAGAREAHPCWF
;
A
#
# COMPACT_ATOMS: atom_id res chain seq x y z
N MET A 1 28.60 -27.81 -15.74
CA MET A 1 29.18 -27.10 -16.93
C MET A 1 29.33 -25.61 -16.62
N GLN A 2 29.71 -24.71 -17.55
CA GLN A 2 29.48 -23.27 -17.34
C GLN A 2 28.06 -22.92 -17.77
N TYR A 3 27.23 -22.49 -16.80
CA TYR A 3 25.84 -22.11 -17.01
C TYR A 3 25.50 -20.88 -16.15
N GLY A 4 24.51 -20.10 -16.60
CA GLY A 4 23.88 -19.07 -15.79
C GLY A 4 22.61 -19.61 -15.12
N LEU A 5 22.27 -19.08 -13.94
CA LEU A 5 21.08 -19.47 -13.17
C LEU A 5 20.16 -18.26 -12.99
N GLY A 6 18.91 -18.34 -13.45
CA GLY A 6 17.82 -17.43 -13.09
C GLY A 6 16.98 -18.04 -11.98
N ILE A 7 16.70 -17.29 -10.92
CA ILE A 7 15.85 -17.71 -9.80
C ILE A 7 14.71 -16.70 -9.64
N ASP A 8 13.48 -17.20 -9.62
CA ASP A 8 12.31 -16.45 -9.18
C ASP A 8 11.92 -16.83 -7.74
N LEU A 9 12.08 -15.87 -6.82
CA LEU A 9 11.74 -16.03 -5.41
C LEU A 9 10.33 -15.47 -5.15
N GLY A 10 9.29 -16.09 -5.71
CA GLY A 10 7.90 -15.67 -5.56
C GLY A 10 7.33 -15.89 -4.14
N THR A 11 6.26 -15.16 -3.80
CA THR A 11 5.64 -15.22 -2.46
C THR A 11 5.00 -16.56 -2.14
N THR A 12 4.44 -17.23 -3.15
CA THR A 12 3.68 -18.48 -2.99
C THR A 12 4.42 -19.68 -3.60
N HIS A 13 5.14 -19.47 -4.70
CA HIS A 13 5.96 -20.46 -5.37
C HIS A 13 7.33 -19.86 -5.71
N THR A 14 8.34 -20.73 -5.84
CA THR A 14 9.72 -20.40 -6.21
C THR A 14 10.17 -21.31 -7.33
N ALA A 15 10.76 -20.72 -8.38
CA ALA A 15 11.19 -21.42 -9.58
C ALA A 15 12.62 -21.07 -9.96
N ALA A 16 13.25 -21.93 -10.76
CA ALA A 16 14.60 -21.70 -11.27
C ALA A 16 14.70 -22.17 -12.73
N ALA A 17 15.56 -21.52 -13.50
CA ALA A 17 15.92 -21.93 -14.85
C ALA A 17 17.42 -21.74 -15.08
N VAL A 18 18.02 -22.60 -15.89
CA VAL A 18 19.43 -22.52 -16.26
C VAL A 18 19.59 -22.11 -17.71
N ARG A 19 20.65 -21.34 -17.98
CA ARG A 19 21.09 -20.95 -19.33
C ARG A 19 22.43 -21.60 -19.64
N ALA A 20 22.44 -22.54 -20.57
CA ALA A 20 23.64 -23.26 -21.03
C ALA A 20 23.65 -23.33 -22.56
N GLU A 21 24.81 -23.14 -23.19
CA GLU A 21 25.00 -23.21 -24.66
C GLU A 21 23.98 -22.39 -25.49
N GLY A 22 23.50 -21.27 -24.91
CA GLY A 22 22.49 -20.40 -25.52
C GLY A 22 21.03 -20.83 -25.34
N ARG A 23 20.77 -22.04 -24.83
CA ARG A 23 19.44 -22.54 -24.47
C ARG A 23 19.05 -22.12 -23.05
N VAL A 24 17.75 -22.09 -22.77
CA VAL A 24 17.20 -21.85 -21.41
C VAL A 24 16.24 -22.99 -21.07
N GLU A 25 16.47 -23.64 -19.94
CA GLU A 25 15.75 -24.84 -19.50
C GLU A 25 15.31 -24.70 -18.04
N VAL A 26 14.07 -25.07 -17.70
CA VAL A 26 13.52 -24.97 -16.35
C VAL A 26 14.13 -26.05 -15.45
N VAL A 27 14.62 -25.68 -14.27
CA VAL A 27 15.11 -26.64 -13.28
C VAL A 27 13.93 -27.21 -12.51
N ARG A 28 13.85 -28.54 -12.45
CA ARG A 28 12.86 -29.25 -11.64
C ARG A 28 13.28 -29.26 -10.16
N LEU A 29 12.88 -28.23 -9.42
CA LEU A 29 13.04 -28.13 -7.96
C LEU A 29 12.03 -29.01 -7.21
N GLY A 30 10.82 -29.14 -7.76
CA GLY A 30 9.69 -29.87 -7.17
C GLY A 30 9.59 -31.35 -7.53
N GLY A 31 8.88 -32.11 -6.69
CA GLY A 31 8.62 -33.53 -6.95
C GLY A 31 7.49 -33.72 -7.98
N ARG A 32 6.40 -32.94 -7.85
CA ARG A 32 5.22 -33.02 -8.73
C ARG A 32 5.27 -32.03 -9.90
N ARG A 33 5.45 -30.75 -9.61
CA ARG A 33 5.66 -29.69 -10.61
C ARG A 33 7.16 -29.35 -10.71
N ALA A 34 7.56 -28.28 -11.39
CA ALA A 34 8.99 -27.92 -11.49
C ALA A 34 9.37 -26.79 -10.53
N GLU A 35 8.44 -25.89 -10.23
CA GLU A 35 8.48 -24.98 -9.09
C GLU A 35 8.27 -25.75 -7.76
N ILE A 36 8.61 -25.09 -6.66
CA ILE A 36 8.26 -25.51 -5.29
C ILE A 36 7.40 -24.44 -4.62
N PRO A 37 6.52 -24.78 -3.66
CA PRO A 37 5.85 -23.76 -2.85
C PRO A 37 6.87 -23.05 -1.93
N SER A 38 6.72 -21.73 -1.76
CA SER A 38 7.62 -20.88 -0.97
C SER A 38 7.38 -21.04 0.53
N LEU A 39 7.67 -22.23 1.04
CA LEU A 39 7.36 -22.70 2.39
C LEU A 39 8.61 -23.20 3.11
N VAL A 40 8.68 -22.90 4.41
CA VAL A 40 9.73 -23.37 5.33
C VAL A 40 9.07 -23.99 6.55
N PHE A 41 9.40 -25.24 6.87
CA PHE A 41 8.88 -25.93 8.06
C PHE A 41 10.01 -26.21 9.05
N VAL A 42 9.84 -25.82 10.32
CA VAL A 42 10.83 -25.99 11.38
C VAL A 42 10.52 -27.24 12.19
N THR A 43 11.33 -28.30 12.06
CA THR A 43 11.10 -29.58 12.72
C THR A 43 11.31 -29.50 14.24
N PRO A 44 10.76 -30.44 15.04
CA PRO A 44 10.88 -30.39 16.51
C PRO A 44 12.32 -30.39 17.06
N ASP A 45 13.25 -30.95 16.30
CA ASP A 45 14.69 -31.01 16.53
C ASP A 45 15.47 -29.80 15.96
N GLY A 46 14.78 -28.79 15.40
CA GLY A 46 15.39 -27.56 14.89
C GLY A 46 15.90 -27.64 13.44
N GLY A 47 15.73 -28.79 12.77
CA GLY A 47 15.95 -28.94 11.34
C GLY A 47 14.92 -28.17 10.49
N LEU A 48 15.18 -28.10 9.19
CA LEU A 48 14.35 -27.39 8.22
C LEU A 48 13.92 -28.31 7.08
N LEU A 49 12.64 -28.24 6.72
CA LEU A 49 12.12 -28.74 5.45
C LEU A 49 11.70 -27.54 4.57
N ILE A 50 11.84 -27.68 3.26
CA ILE A 50 11.53 -26.64 2.25
C ILE A 50 10.55 -27.23 1.21
N GLY A 51 9.75 -26.39 0.55
CA GLY A 51 8.95 -26.79 -0.62
C GLY A 51 7.95 -27.92 -0.34
N ASP A 52 7.84 -28.87 -1.27
CA ASP A 52 6.98 -30.07 -1.17
C ASP A 52 7.16 -30.84 0.17
N ALA A 53 8.33 -30.75 0.82
CA ALA A 53 8.57 -31.37 2.12
C ALA A 53 8.02 -30.53 3.29
N ALA A 54 8.13 -29.21 3.21
CA ALA A 54 7.52 -28.28 4.16
C ALA A 54 5.98 -28.38 4.13
N GLU A 55 5.39 -28.37 2.93
CA GLU A 55 3.94 -28.41 2.73
C GLU A 55 3.32 -29.68 3.35
N ARG A 56 3.86 -30.86 3.00
CA ARG A 56 3.37 -32.15 3.50
C ARG A 56 3.45 -32.29 5.01
N ARG A 57 4.47 -31.69 5.66
CA ARG A 57 4.62 -31.77 7.12
C ARG A 57 3.79 -30.70 7.85
N GLY A 58 3.75 -29.48 7.32
CA GLY A 58 2.96 -28.36 7.83
C GLY A 58 1.44 -28.56 7.72
N ALA A 59 0.99 -29.40 6.79
CA ALA A 59 -0.40 -29.85 6.72
C ALA A 59 -0.90 -30.57 7.99
N ALA A 60 0.01 -31.07 8.85
CA ALA A 60 -0.28 -31.75 10.12
C ALA A 60 0.34 -31.05 11.35
N ASP A 61 1.02 -29.91 11.16
CA ASP A 61 1.51 -29.03 12.24
C ASP A 61 1.62 -27.60 11.68
N PRO A 62 0.51 -26.85 11.55
CA PRO A 62 0.51 -25.55 10.89
C PRO A 62 1.33 -24.49 11.63
N ALA A 63 1.49 -24.63 12.95
CA ALA A 63 2.26 -23.70 13.80
C ALA A 63 3.78 -23.74 13.53
N ARG A 64 4.27 -24.81 12.88
CA ARG A 64 5.66 -24.96 12.43
C ARG A 64 5.89 -24.59 10.97
N LEU A 65 4.86 -24.18 10.23
CA LEU A 65 4.94 -23.84 8.81
C LEU A 65 4.98 -22.33 8.57
N ALA A 66 6.15 -21.80 8.22
CA ALA A 66 6.28 -20.47 7.67
C ALA A 66 5.86 -20.44 6.18
N ARG A 67 5.08 -19.42 5.83
CA ARG A 67 4.56 -19.13 4.49
C ARG A 67 4.64 -17.64 4.22
N GLU A 68 4.54 -17.24 2.96
CA GLU A 68 4.25 -15.84 2.53
C GLU A 68 5.29 -14.79 2.96
N PHE A 69 6.42 -15.22 3.54
CA PHE A 69 7.39 -14.35 4.21
C PHE A 69 8.04 -13.32 3.29
N LYS A 70 7.99 -13.48 1.95
CA LYS A 70 8.35 -12.43 0.99
C LYS A 70 7.57 -11.13 1.23
N ARG A 71 6.26 -11.18 1.57
CA ARG A 71 5.45 -9.99 1.92
C ARG A 71 6.04 -9.20 3.09
N ARG A 72 6.70 -9.88 4.03
CA ARG A 72 7.30 -9.30 5.24
C ARG A 72 8.78 -8.95 5.11
N ILE A 73 9.38 -8.99 3.91
CA ILE A 73 10.74 -8.46 3.71
C ILE A 73 10.72 -6.94 3.93
N GLY A 74 11.54 -6.47 4.87
CA GLY A 74 11.52 -5.09 5.38
C GLY A 74 10.80 -4.92 6.72
N ASP A 75 9.94 -5.85 7.12
CA ASP A 75 9.25 -5.82 8.39
C ASP A 75 10.21 -6.22 9.54
N PRO A 76 10.41 -5.38 10.57
CA PRO A 76 11.32 -5.67 11.68
C PRO A 76 10.76 -6.65 12.71
N VAL A 77 9.45 -6.94 12.71
CA VAL A 77 8.83 -7.84 13.68
C VAL A 77 9.05 -9.29 13.22
N PRO A 78 9.58 -10.20 14.06
CA PRO A 78 9.84 -11.58 13.64
C PRO A 78 8.57 -12.35 13.28
N ILE A 79 8.75 -13.42 12.51
CA ILE A 79 7.76 -14.49 12.30
C ILE A 79 8.06 -15.58 13.32
N LEU A 80 7.09 -15.95 14.15
CA LEU A 80 7.22 -17.09 15.07
C LEU A 80 6.89 -18.39 14.32
N VAL A 81 7.82 -19.33 14.31
CA VAL A 81 7.70 -20.62 13.62
C VAL A 81 8.07 -21.72 14.60
N GLY A 82 7.09 -22.53 15.02
CA GLY A 82 7.29 -23.52 16.09
C GLY A 82 7.73 -22.89 17.42
N GLY A 83 7.36 -21.63 17.68
CA GLY A 83 7.80 -20.83 18.83
C GLY A 83 9.17 -20.14 18.66
N THR A 84 9.91 -20.41 17.57
CA THR A 84 11.21 -19.78 17.30
C THR A 84 11.04 -18.53 16.42
N PRO A 85 11.64 -17.37 16.77
CA PRO A 85 11.57 -16.16 15.95
C PRO A 85 12.55 -16.19 14.78
N PHE A 86 12.06 -15.87 13.57
CA PHE A 86 12.86 -15.67 12.36
C PHE A 86 12.53 -14.32 11.71
N SER A 87 13.50 -13.65 11.10
CA SER A 87 13.21 -12.54 10.18
C SER A 87 12.76 -13.08 8.82
N ALA A 88 11.98 -12.27 8.09
CA ALA A 88 11.54 -12.62 6.73
C ALA A 88 12.71 -12.91 5.78
N HIS A 89 13.74 -12.04 5.79
CA HIS A 89 14.94 -12.23 4.95
C HIS A 89 15.74 -13.49 5.34
N ALA A 90 15.70 -13.93 6.60
CA ALA A 90 16.37 -15.17 7.02
C ALA A 90 15.65 -16.42 6.50
N LEU A 91 14.31 -16.42 6.47
CA LEU A 91 13.53 -17.51 5.84
C LEU A 91 13.78 -17.56 4.32
N THR A 92 13.80 -16.40 3.66
CA THR A 92 14.17 -16.28 2.24
C THR A 92 15.59 -16.80 1.98
N ALA A 93 16.55 -16.53 2.87
CA ALA A 93 17.90 -17.08 2.75
C ALA A 93 17.95 -18.62 2.84
N LYS A 94 17.11 -19.24 3.68
CA LYS A 94 17.00 -20.71 3.76
C LYS A 94 16.37 -21.31 2.50
N LEU A 95 15.33 -20.69 1.97
CA LEU A 95 14.71 -21.06 0.69
C LEU A 95 15.71 -20.93 -0.47
N LEU A 96 16.43 -19.80 -0.56
CA LEU A 96 17.44 -19.56 -1.60
C LEU A 96 18.61 -20.56 -1.52
N ARG A 97 19.15 -20.84 -0.33
CA ARG A 97 20.20 -21.86 -0.13
C ARG A 97 19.75 -23.23 -0.64
N TYR A 98 18.52 -23.66 -0.31
CA TYR A 98 17.94 -24.90 -0.83
C TYR A 98 17.86 -24.94 -2.36
N VAL A 99 17.43 -23.85 -3.00
CA VAL A 99 17.42 -23.75 -4.47
C VAL A 99 18.84 -23.86 -5.03
N LEU A 100 19.80 -23.14 -4.46
CA LEU A 100 21.20 -23.15 -4.91
C LEU A 100 21.83 -24.54 -4.77
N ASP A 101 21.61 -25.23 -3.66
CA ASP A 101 22.11 -26.60 -3.43
C ASP A 101 21.47 -27.59 -4.40
N THR A 102 20.15 -27.51 -4.59
CA THR A 102 19.39 -28.36 -5.53
C THR A 102 19.89 -28.17 -6.96
N VAL A 103 20.05 -26.91 -7.42
CA VAL A 103 20.56 -26.62 -8.77
C VAL A 103 22.02 -27.07 -8.91
N THR A 104 22.87 -26.81 -7.92
CA THR A 104 24.29 -27.20 -7.93
C THR A 104 24.46 -28.73 -8.04
N GLN A 105 23.60 -29.49 -7.34
CA GLN A 105 23.56 -30.95 -7.42
C GLN A 105 23.04 -31.44 -8.78
N LEU A 106 22.06 -30.76 -9.38
CA LEU A 106 21.48 -31.13 -10.68
C LEU A 106 22.34 -30.72 -11.90
N GLN A 107 23.39 -29.92 -11.72
CA GLN A 107 24.23 -29.35 -12.79
C GLN A 107 25.73 -29.72 -12.68
N ASP A 108 26.05 -30.64 -11.77
CA ASP A 108 27.40 -31.12 -11.44
C ASP A 108 28.41 -29.99 -11.13
N GLY A 109 27.95 -28.94 -10.43
CA GLY A 109 28.78 -27.80 -10.05
C GLY A 109 27.99 -26.48 -9.91
N PRO A 110 28.62 -25.43 -9.36
CA PRO A 110 27.96 -24.15 -9.12
C PRO A 110 27.76 -23.34 -10.42
N PRO A 111 26.79 -22.40 -10.45
CA PRO A 111 26.55 -21.52 -11.58
C PRO A 111 27.69 -20.51 -11.78
N ALA A 112 27.95 -20.13 -13.03
CA ALA A 112 28.94 -19.12 -13.40
C ALA A 112 28.42 -17.67 -13.25
N ALA A 113 27.09 -17.49 -13.23
CA ALA A 113 26.41 -16.23 -12.96
C ALA A 113 25.01 -16.52 -12.39
N ILE A 114 24.52 -15.69 -11.46
CA ILE A 114 23.19 -15.83 -10.87
C ILE A 114 22.40 -14.53 -11.06
N THR A 115 21.16 -14.66 -11.52
CA THR A 115 20.14 -13.60 -11.52
C THR A 115 19.05 -13.96 -10.51
N VAL A 116 18.67 -13.03 -9.63
CA VAL A 116 17.51 -13.16 -8.73
C VAL A 116 16.52 -12.04 -9.03
N THR A 117 15.23 -12.38 -9.08
CA THR A 117 14.16 -11.42 -9.34
C THR A 117 13.63 -10.73 -8.07
N HIS A 118 13.01 -9.56 -8.24
CA HIS A 118 12.25 -8.88 -7.20
C HIS A 118 11.08 -8.05 -7.79
N PRO A 119 10.05 -7.72 -7.01
CA PRO A 119 8.97 -6.83 -7.43
C PRO A 119 9.50 -5.47 -7.89
N ALA A 120 8.89 -4.89 -8.92
CA ALA A 120 9.37 -3.63 -9.51
C ALA A 120 9.15 -2.43 -8.60
N ASN A 121 8.10 -2.46 -7.77
CA ASN A 121 7.80 -1.42 -6.78
C ASN A 121 8.78 -1.39 -5.57
N TRP A 122 9.70 -2.36 -5.42
CA TRP A 122 10.58 -2.42 -4.24
C TRP A 122 11.61 -1.28 -4.18
N GLY A 123 11.36 -0.36 -3.26
CA GLY A 123 12.30 0.69 -2.87
C GLY A 123 13.64 0.14 -2.33
N PRO A 124 14.66 1.01 -2.17
CA PRO A 124 16.03 0.58 -1.84
C PRO A 124 16.15 -0.33 -0.61
N TYR A 125 15.36 -0.05 0.45
CA TYR A 125 15.39 -0.81 1.69
C TYR A 125 14.97 -2.29 1.51
N LYS A 126 13.90 -2.60 0.77
CA LYS A 126 13.52 -4.01 0.54
C LYS A 126 14.54 -4.76 -0.32
N ARG A 127 15.17 -4.07 -1.28
CA ARG A 127 16.30 -4.62 -2.05
C ARG A 127 17.55 -4.84 -1.20
N GLU A 128 17.85 -3.97 -0.24
CA GLU A 128 18.91 -4.21 0.75
C GLU A 128 18.59 -5.41 1.64
N GLN A 129 17.35 -5.57 2.11
CA GLN A 129 16.93 -6.73 2.90
C GLN A 129 17.00 -8.03 2.08
N LEU A 130 16.75 -7.99 0.77
CA LEU A 130 16.99 -9.11 -0.14
C LEU A 130 18.50 -9.40 -0.30
N ASP A 131 19.34 -8.37 -0.45
CA ASP A 131 20.81 -8.50 -0.48
C ASP A 131 21.38 -9.11 0.81
N GLN A 132 20.81 -8.80 1.99
CA GLN A 132 21.14 -9.53 3.22
C GLN A 132 20.70 -11.00 3.15
N ALA A 133 19.56 -11.33 2.53
CA ALA A 133 19.18 -12.73 2.29
C ALA A 133 20.14 -13.45 1.32
N ILE A 134 20.64 -12.78 0.27
CA ILE A 134 21.67 -13.31 -0.64
C ILE A 134 22.95 -13.68 0.13
N LYS A 135 23.41 -12.79 1.02
CA LYS A 135 24.60 -13.02 1.86
C LYS A 135 24.39 -14.15 2.87
N LEU A 136 23.24 -14.18 3.54
CA LEU A 136 22.87 -15.24 4.50
C LEU A 136 22.67 -16.62 3.82
N ALA A 137 22.44 -16.64 2.51
CA ALA A 137 22.35 -17.85 1.70
C ALA A 137 23.71 -18.30 1.12
N ASP A 138 24.80 -17.56 1.32
CA ASP A 138 26.11 -17.79 0.69
C ASP A 138 26.01 -18.06 -0.83
N ALA A 139 25.29 -17.17 -1.52
CA ALA A 139 25.01 -17.29 -2.95
C ALA A 139 26.15 -16.79 -3.86
N GLY A 140 27.17 -16.12 -3.30
CA GLY A 140 28.14 -15.36 -4.09
C GLY A 140 27.52 -14.12 -4.77
N PRO A 141 28.16 -13.60 -5.84
CA PRO A 141 27.66 -12.42 -6.56
C PRO A 141 26.36 -12.71 -7.32
N VAL A 142 25.31 -11.95 -7.02
CA VAL A 142 23.99 -12.02 -7.66
C VAL A 142 23.70 -10.71 -8.40
N VAL A 143 23.12 -10.82 -9.59
CA VAL A 143 22.51 -9.69 -10.31
C VAL A 143 21.02 -9.64 -10.01
N PHE A 144 20.53 -8.49 -9.55
CA PHE A 144 19.09 -8.28 -9.39
C PHE A 144 18.44 -7.86 -10.72
N ARG A 145 17.23 -8.38 -10.95
CA ARG A 145 16.32 -7.98 -12.05
C ARG A 145 14.92 -7.76 -11.49
N SER A 146 14.12 -6.90 -12.13
CA SER A 146 12.71 -6.82 -11.77
C SER A 146 11.94 -7.99 -12.40
N GLU A 147 10.92 -8.48 -11.69
CA GLU A 147 9.97 -9.50 -12.15
C GLU A 147 9.38 -9.16 -13.54
N PRO A 148 8.91 -7.92 -13.81
CA PRO A 148 8.44 -7.57 -15.15
C PRO A 148 9.54 -7.42 -16.22
N GLU A 149 10.79 -7.04 -15.89
CA GLU A 149 11.88 -7.06 -16.87
C GLU A 149 12.15 -8.51 -17.32
N ALA A 150 12.19 -9.45 -16.37
CA ALA A 150 12.35 -10.87 -16.66
C ALA A 150 11.17 -11.42 -17.48
N ALA A 151 9.92 -11.12 -17.12
CA ALA A 151 8.75 -11.54 -17.88
C ALA A 151 8.79 -11.03 -19.33
N ALA A 152 9.19 -9.76 -19.56
CA ALA A 152 9.34 -9.21 -20.90
C ALA A 152 10.47 -9.86 -21.71
N LEU A 153 11.61 -10.20 -21.09
CA LEU A 153 12.71 -10.93 -21.74
C LEU A 153 12.30 -12.35 -22.16
N GLN A 154 11.55 -13.06 -21.32
CA GLN A 154 10.99 -14.35 -21.70
C GLN A 154 9.94 -14.21 -22.80
N HIS A 155 9.08 -13.19 -22.73
CA HIS A 155 8.12 -12.93 -23.80
C HIS A 155 8.79 -12.63 -25.15
N ALA A 156 9.86 -11.83 -25.15
CA ALA A 156 10.66 -11.53 -26.34
C ALA A 156 11.34 -12.77 -26.96
N THR A 157 11.52 -13.83 -26.18
CA THR A 157 12.04 -15.13 -26.64
C THR A 157 10.94 -15.98 -27.29
N ALA A 158 9.71 -15.91 -26.79
CA ALA A 158 8.55 -16.63 -27.35
C ALA A 158 7.88 -15.91 -28.53
N ARG A 159 7.91 -14.57 -28.56
CA ARG A 159 7.35 -13.71 -29.62
C ARG A 159 8.28 -12.53 -29.89
N ARG A 160 8.51 -12.23 -31.17
CA ARG A 160 9.38 -11.11 -31.56
C ARG A 160 8.72 -9.77 -31.26
N ILE A 161 9.18 -9.12 -30.19
CA ILE A 161 8.96 -7.68 -29.93
C ILE A 161 10.06 -6.91 -30.68
N ALA A 162 9.67 -5.94 -31.50
CA ALA A 162 10.60 -5.13 -32.31
C ALA A 162 11.20 -3.97 -31.50
N PRO A 163 12.45 -3.55 -31.76
CA PRO A 163 13.05 -2.39 -31.09
C PRO A 163 12.19 -1.13 -31.24
N GLY A 164 11.98 -0.42 -30.13
CA GLY A 164 11.08 0.73 -30.03
C GLY A 164 9.64 0.40 -29.64
N GLU A 165 9.17 -0.85 -29.77
CA GLU A 165 7.85 -1.24 -29.26
C GLU A 165 7.78 -1.14 -27.75
N THR A 166 6.62 -0.72 -27.23
CA THR A 166 6.37 -0.45 -25.82
C THR A 166 5.32 -1.41 -25.29
N VAL A 167 5.63 -2.15 -24.23
CA VAL A 167 4.74 -3.13 -23.59
C VAL A 167 4.49 -2.74 -22.14
N ALA A 168 3.30 -3.02 -21.63
CA ALA A 168 3.00 -2.92 -20.21
C ALA A 168 2.96 -4.33 -19.63
N VAL A 169 3.85 -4.64 -18.69
CA VAL A 169 3.79 -5.91 -17.96
C VAL A 169 2.91 -5.70 -16.74
N TYR A 170 1.88 -6.52 -16.62
CA TYR A 170 0.92 -6.57 -15.52
C TYR A 170 1.19 -7.89 -14.78
N ASP A 171 1.76 -7.82 -13.59
CA ASP A 171 2.11 -8.99 -12.77
C ASP A 171 1.20 -9.06 -11.55
N LEU A 172 0.30 -10.06 -11.53
CA LEU A 172 -0.59 -10.33 -10.40
C LEU A 172 -0.20 -11.68 -9.80
N GLY A 173 0.79 -11.64 -8.92
CA GLY A 173 1.31 -12.80 -8.22
C GLY A 173 0.34 -13.33 -7.16
N GLY A 174 0.84 -14.25 -6.31
CA GLY A 174 0.14 -14.57 -5.07
C GLY A 174 0.28 -13.48 -4.01
N GLY A 175 1.38 -12.72 -4.05
CA GLY A 175 1.81 -11.83 -2.98
C GLY A 175 1.63 -10.33 -3.20
N THR A 176 1.87 -9.85 -4.42
CA THR A 176 1.82 -8.43 -4.78
C THR A 176 1.22 -8.28 -6.16
N PHE A 177 0.77 -7.06 -6.45
CA PHE A 177 0.51 -6.59 -7.79
C PHE A 177 1.61 -5.62 -8.18
N ASP A 178 2.19 -5.80 -9.37
CA ASP A 178 3.25 -4.95 -9.92
C ASP A 178 2.97 -4.65 -11.40
N VAL A 179 3.15 -3.40 -11.81
CA VAL A 179 2.95 -2.99 -13.21
C VAL A 179 4.03 -2.02 -13.67
N ALA A 180 4.66 -2.34 -14.80
CA ALA A 180 5.79 -1.60 -15.36
C ALA A 180 5.64 -1.42 -16.88
N VAL A 181 5.98 -0.23 -17.37
CA VAL A 181 5.94 0.10 -18.80
C VAL A 181 7.36 0.05 -19.37
N LEU A 182 7.59 -0.90 -20.27
CA LEU A 182 8.91 -1.23 -20.80
C LEU A 182 8.95 -0.96 -22.31
N ARG A 183 10.05 -0.39 -22.81
CA ARG A 183 10.33 -0.30 -24.25
C ARG A 183 11.44 -1.26 -24.64
N ARG A 184 11.27 -1.95 -25.77
CA ARG A 184 12.29 -2.82 -26.35
C ARG A 184 13.48 -2.00 -26.82
N ASP A 185 14.67 -2.26 -26.28
CA ASP A 185 15.91 -1.59 -26.69
C ASP A 185 16.99 -2.64 -26.99
N GLY A 186 17.40 -2.70 -28.25
CA GLY A 186 18.26 -3.77 -28.78
C GLY A 186 17.74 -5.17 -28.39
N ASP A 187 18.58 -5.92 -27.68
CA ASP A 187 18.24 -7.25 -27.13
C ASP A 187 17.63 -7.21 -25.72
N GLY A 188 17.55 -6.05 -25.07
CA GLY A 188 17.01 -5.85 -23.73
C GLY A 188 15.69 -5.06 -23.68
N PHE A 189 15.39 -4.52 -22.51
CA PHE A 189 14.28 -3.60 -22.27
C PHE A 189 14.74 -2.43 -21.40
N VAL A 190 14.18 -1.25 -21.65
CA VAL A 190 14.32 -0.08 -20.77
C VAL A 190 12.98 0.27 -20.13
N LEU A 191 13.02 0.61 -18.84
CA LEU A 191 11.87 1.11 -18.09
C LEU A 191 11.61 2.57 -18.46
N LEU A 192 10.36 2.92 -18.79
CA LEU A 192 10.01 4.26 -19.29
C LEU A 192 9.58 5.26 -18.21
N GLY A 193 9.26 4.81 -17.00
CA GLY A 193 8.84 5.63 -15.86
C GLY A 193 8.78 4.80 -14.58
N GLU A 194 8.40 5.42 -13.46
CA GLU A 194 8.29 4.72 -12.17
C GLU A 194 7.25 3.58 -12.26
N PRO A 195 7.58 2.34 -11.82
CA PRO A 195 6.63 1.25 -11.71
C PRO A 195 5.59 1.53 -10.62
N GLU A 196 4.40 0.97 -10.78
CA GLU A 196 3.32 1.04 -9.79
C GLU A 196 3.01 -0.36 -9.26
N GLY A 197 2.31 -0.44 -8.14
CA GLY A 197 1.93 -1.72 -7.56
C GLY A 197 1.25 -1.61 -6.21
N VAL A 198 0.87 -2.75 -5.65
CA VAL A 198 0.21 -2.87 -4.34
C VAL A 198 0.78 -4.08 -3.60
N GLU A 199 1.33 -3.84 -2.41
CA GLU A 199 2.12 -4.85 -1.66
C GLU A 199 1.28 -5.90 -0.90
N GLN A 200 -0.04 -5.69 -0.81
CA GLN A 200 -1.00 -6.55 -0.12
C GLN A 200 -2.21 -6.81 -1.05
N LEU A 201 -1.93 -7.17 -2.30
CA LEU A 201 -2.94 -7.46 -3.32
C LEU A 201 -2.42 -8.56 -4.25
N GLY A 202 -3.05 -9.73 -4.22
CA GLY A 202 -2.75 -10.85 -5.09
C GLY A 202 -3.56 -12.08 -4.70
N GLY A 203 -3.14 -13.24 -5.20
CA GLY A 203 -3.86 -14.50 -5.05
C GLY A 203 -4.24 -14.87 -3.61
N ILE A 204 -3.43 -14.52 -2.61
CA ILE A 204 -3.67 -14.81 -1.18
C ILE A 204 -4.83 -13.98 -0.61
N ASP A 205 -4.98 -12.73 -1.04
CA ASP A 205 -6.06 -11.86 -0.54
C ASP A 205 -7.41 -12.30 -1.16
N PHE A 206 -7.36 -12.86 -2.37
CA PHE A 206 -8.50 -13.54 -2.99
C PHE A 206 -8.83 -14.88 -2.30
N ASP A 207 -7.82 -15.61 -1.79
CA ASP A 207 -8.03 -16.81 -0.97
C ASP A 207 -8.71 -16.46 0.37
N GLU A 208 -8.33 -15.34 0.99
CA GLU A 208 -8.99 -14.83 2.20
C GLU A 208 -10.45 -14.41 1.93
N ALA A 209 -10.73 -13.80 0.76
CA ALA A 209 -12.10 -13.46 0.37
C ALA A 209 -12.98 -14.71 0.19
N VAL A 210 -12.48 -15.74 -0.50
CA VAL A 210 -13.17 -17.04 -0.65
C VAL A 210 -13.37 -17.73 0.71
N PHE A 211 -12.34 -17.70 1.57
CA PHE A 211 -12.42 -18.27 2.92
C PHE A 211 -13.44 -17.53 3.80
N GLY A 212 -13.46 -16.19 3.74
CA GLY A 212 -14.44 -15.35 4.44
C GLY A 212 -15.88 -15.64 4.02
N HIS A 213 -16.14 -15.77 2.71
CA HIS A 213 -17.44 -16.19 2.19
C HIS A 213 -17.86 -17.59 2.68
N VAL A 214 -16.94 -18.55 2.73
CA VAL A 214 -17.23 -19.88 3.31
C VAL A 214 -17.61 -19.77 4.78
N LEU A 215 -16.90 -18.95 5.58
CA LEU A 215 -17.26 -18.71 6.98
C LEU A 215 -18.65 -18.06 7.12
N GLU A 216 -18.98 -17.08 6.28
CA GLU A 216 -20.31 -16.42 6.27
C GLU A 216 -21.44 -17.43 5.97
N VAL A 217 -21.25 -18.30 4.97
CA VAL A 217 -22.22 -19.36 4.61
C VAL A 217 -22.40 -20.41 5.73
N LEU A 218 -21.38 -20.63 6.56
CA LEU A 218 -21.44 -21.55 7.71
C LEU A 218 -22.06 -20.90 8.95
N GLY A 219 -21.91 -19.58 9.13
CA GLY A 219 -22.41 -18.82 10.27
C GLY A 219 -21.82 -19.30 11.60
N ASP A 220 -22.63 -19.31 12.66
CA ASP A 220 -22.22 -19.73 14.01
C ASP A 220 -21.58 -21.12 14.09
N LYS A 221 -21.83 -21.99 13.10
CA LYS A 221 -21.24 -23.34 13.02
C LYS A 221 -19.72 -23.31 12.76
N ALA A 222 -19.17 -22.17 12.35
CA ALA A 222 -17.74 -21.97 12.15
C ALA A 222 -17.01 -21.46 13.41
N GLN A 223 -17.71 -21.24 14.53
CA GLN A 223 -17.07 -20.90 15.81
C GLN A 223 -16.27 -22.12 16.31
N LEU A 224 -14.94 -21.96 16.37
CA LEU A 224 -13.98 -22.98 16.81
C LEU A 224 -13.02 -22.40 17.84
N ASP A 225 -12.50 -23.24 18.74
CA ASP A 225 -11.48 -22.84 19.71
C ASP A 225 -10.11 -22.71 19.00
N PRO A 226 -9.47 -21.51 18.97
CA PRO A 226 -8.15 -21.34 18.38
C PRO A 226 -7.02 -22.01 19.19
N ALA A 227 -7.29 -22.49 20.42
CA ALA A 227 -6.35 -23.27 21.22
C ALA A 227 -6.38 -24.77 20.90
N ASP A 228 -7.40 -25.28 20.19
CA ASP A 228 -7.50 -26.69 19.79
C ASP A 228 -6.63 -26.99 18.54
N PRO A 229 -5.62 -27.88 18.64
CA PRO A 229 -4.81 -28.29 17.50
C PRO A 229 -5.59 -28.95 16.36
N ASP A 230 -6.70 -29.64 16.64
CA ASP A 230 -7.53 -30.28 15.61
C ASP A 230 -8.36 -29.24 14.84
N ALA A 231 -8.95 -28.26 15.53
CA ALA A 231 -9.57 -27.08 14.92
C ALA A 231 -8.58 -26.28 14.07
N VAL A 232 -7.37 -25.97 14.58
CA VAL A 232 -6.32 -25.27 13.81
C VAL A 232 -5.94 -26.08 12.56
N SER A 233 -5.80 -27.39 12.68
CA SER A 233 -5.51 -28.28 11.55
C SER A 233 -6.68 -28.41 10.56
N ALA A 234 -7.92 -28.31 11.03
CA ALA A 234 -9.12 -28.30 10.17
C ALA A 234 -9.23 -26.97 9.38
N LEU A 235 -9.01 -25.84 10.03
CA LEU A 235 -8.96 -24.52 9.37
C LEU A 235 -7.80 -24.42 8.36
N ALA A 236 -6.65 -25.03 8.66
CA ALA A 236 -5.51 -25.12 7.73
C ALA A 236 -5.74 -26.08 6.54
N ARG A 237 -6.70 -27.01 6.65
CA ARG A 237 -7.22 -27.79 5.51
C ARG A 237 -8.17 -26.93 4.69
N LEU A 238 -9.22 -26.40 5.31
CA LEU A 238 -10.23 -25.57 4.65
C LEU A 238 -9.63 -24.39 3.86
N ARG A 239 -8.61 -23.72 4.40
CA ARG A 239 -7.91 -22.64 3.68
C ARG A 239 -7.21 -23.10 2.40
N ARG A 240 -6.72 -24.34 2.31
CA ARG A 240 -6.18 -24.91 1.06
C ARG A 240 -7.29 -25.34 0.12
N ASP A 241 -8.38 -25.88 0.66
CA ASP A 241 -9.57 -26.22 -0.11
C ASP A 241 -10.19 -24.97 -0.78
N CYS A 242 -10.11 -23.80 -0.14
CA CYS A 242 -10.44 -22.48 -0.72
C CYS A 242 -9.46 -22.05 -1.84
N VAL A 243 -8.16 -22.30 -1.69
CA VAL A 243 -7.14 -22.00 -2.74
C VAL A 243 -7.39 -22.85 -3.99
N GLU A 244 -7.59 -24.16 -3.82
CA GLU A 244 -7.90 -25.08 -4.92
C GLU A 244 -9.21 -24.67 -5.61
N ALA A 245 -10.23 -24.26 -4.86
CA ALA A 245 -11.48 -23.73 -5.40
C ALA A 245 -11.28 -22.45 -6.25
N LYS A 246 -10.50 -21.48 -5.76
CA LYS A 246 -10.17 -20.25 -6.49
C LYS A 246 -9.40 -20.56 -7.79
N GLU A 247 -8.41 -21.45 -7.71
CA GLU A 247 -7.63 -21.86 -8.89
C GLU A 247 -8.50 -22.59 -9.93
N SER A 248 -9.35 -23.53 -9.50
CA SER A 248 -10.31 -24.22 -10.38
C SER A 248 -11.24 -23.27 -11.11
N LEU A 249 -11.77 -22.23 -10.44
CA LEU A 249 -12.68 -21.26 -11.05
C LEU A 249 -12.07 -20.39 -12.16
N SER A 250 -10.73 -20.43 -12.33
CA SER A 250 -10.08 -19.84 -13.51
C SER A 250 -10.38 -20.61 -14.81
N PHE A 251 -10.79 -21.88 -14.69
CA PHE A 251 -11.11 -22.77 -15.81
C PHE A 251 -12.60 -23.18 -15.79
N ASP A 252 -13.09 -23.65 -14.65
CA ASP A 252 -14.47 -24.09 -14.43
C ASP A 252 -15.40 -22.92 -14.05
N THR A 253 -16.70 -23.04 -14.33
CA THR A 253 -17.70 -22.01 -13.98
C THR A 253 -18.20 -22.12 -12.53
N GLU A 254 -18.00 -23.28 -11.89
CA GLU A 254 -18.38 -23.55 -10.51
C GLU A 254 -17.49 -24.59 -9.86
N THR A 255 -17.47 -24.61 -8.53
CA THR A 255 -16.77 -25.63 -7.72
C THR A 255 -17.50 -25.90 -6.39
N MET A 256 -17.11 -26.98 -5.71
CA MET A 256 -17.70 -27.45 -4.45
C MET A 256 -16.61 -27.59 -3.38
N ILE A 257 -16.48 -26.57 -2.54
CA ILE A 257 -15.50 -26.51 -1.45
C ILE A 257 -15.89 -27.52 -0.35
N PRO A 258 -15.07 -28.54 -0.06
CA PRO A 258 -15.30 -29.43 1.07
C PRO A 258 -15.08 -28.68 2.39
N VAL A 259 -15.98 -28.87 3.36
CA VAL A 259 -15.86 -28.31 4.70
C VAL A 259 -15.84 -29.48 5.69
N ALA A 260 -14.69 -29.69 6.33
CA ALA A 260 -14.49 -30.72 7.34
C ALA A 260 -13.90 -30.09 8.62
N LEU A 261 -14.79 -29.50 9.42
CA LEU A 261 -14.47 -28.88 10.71
C LEU A 261 -14.90 -29.82 11.86
N PRO A 262 -14.38 -29.65 13.09
CA PRO A 262 -14.84 -30.41 14.25
C PRO A 262 -16.38 -30.39 14.37
N GLY A 263 -16.99 -31.59 14.38
CA GLY A 263 -18.45 -31.75 14.44
C GLY A 263 -19.23 -31.42 13.16
N MET A 264 -18.59 -31.00 12.07
CA MET A 264 -19.29 -30.59 10.84
C MET A 264 -18.60 -31.05 9.54
N HIS A 265 -19.33 -31.85 8.77
CA HIS A 265 -18.98 -32.22 7.40
C HIS A 265 -20.05 -31.72 6.43
N THR A 266 -19.70 -30.78 5.55
CA THR A 266 -20.60 -30.20 4.54
C THR A 266 -19.81 -29.80 3.29
N ARG A 267 -20.48 -29.21 2.29
CA ARG A 267 -19.86 -28.63 1.09
C ARG A 267 -20.50 -27.28 0.79
N VAL A 268 -19.68 -26.27 0.50
CA VAL A 268 -20.13 -24.95 0.01
C VAL A 268 -19.93 -24.90 -1.50
N ARG A 269 -20.94 -24.45 -2.24
CA ARG A 269 -20.82 -24.19 -3.69
C ARG A 269 -20.33 -22.76 -3.87
N LEU A 270 -19.42 -22.57 -4.82
CA LEU A 270 -18.96 -21.25 -5.26
C LEU A 270 -18.98 -21.22 -6.79
N ASN A 271 -19.56 -20.19 -7.40
CA ASN A 271 -19.48 -19.96 -8.84
C ASN A 271 -18.49 -18.83 -9.19
N ARG A 272 -18.08 -18.78 -10.46
CA ARG A 272 -17.10 -17.79 -10.93
C ARG A 272 -17.57 -16.36 -10.71
N SER A 273 -18.85 -16.06 -10.98
CA SER A 273 -19.42 -14.72 -10.78
C SER A 273 -19.42 -14.27 -9.31
N GLU A 274 -19.51 -15.19 -8.34
CA GLU A 274 -19.34 -14.87 -6.91
C GLU A 274 -17.88 -14.53 -6.59
N LEU A 275 -16.92 -15.34 -7.06
CA LEU A 275 -15.49 -15.04 -6.93
C LEU A 275 -15.14 -13.67 -7.56
N GLU A 276 -15.56 -13.45 -8.80
CA GLU A 276 -15.36 -12.21 -9.55
C GLU A 276 -15.99 -11.01 -8.81
N SER A 277 -17.20 -11.17 -8.26
CA SER A 277 -17.85 -10.12 -7.46
C SER A 277 -17.10 -9.78 -6.17
N MET A 278 -16.47 -10.77 -5.53
CA MET A 278 -15.66 -10.56 -4.31
C MET A 278 -14.35 -9.84 -4.58
N ILE A 279 -13.69 -10.12 -5.71
CA ILE A 279 -12.35 -9.57 -6.03
C ILE A 279 -12.39 -8.31 -6.91
N ALA A 280 -13.55 -7.98 -7.51
CA ALA A 280 -13.70 -6.84 -8.40
C ALA A 280 -13.17 -5.49 -7.85
N PRO A 281 -13.33 -5.14 -6.55
CA PRO A 281 -12.73 -3.92 -6.00
C PRO A 281 -11.21 -3.92 -6.12
N SER A 282 -10.55 -4.99 -5.67
CA SER A 282 -9.10 -5.14 -5.76
C SER A 282 -8.61 -5.14 -7.21
N LEU A 283 -9.35 -5.76 -8.15
CA LEU A 283 -9.00 -5.69 -9.57
C LEU A 283 -9.11 -4.26 -10.11
N ALA A 284 -10.11 -3.46 -9.69
CA ALA A 284 -10.21 -2.05 -10.07
C ALA A 284 -9.01 -1.21 -9.56
N ASP A 285 -8.43 -1.55 -8.41
CA ASP A 285 -7.19 -0.94 -7.93
C ASP A 285 -5.98 -1.28 -8.83
N THR A 286 -5.88 -2.51 -9.32
CA THR A 286 -4.81 -2.90 -10.27
C THR A 286 -4.93 -2.16 -11.62
N ILE A 287 -6.15 -1.94 -12.11
CA ILE A 287 -6.41 -1.14 -13.32
C ILE A 287 -6.07 0.34 -13.07
N SER A 288 -6.41 0.86 -11.89
CA SER A 288 -6.08 2.23 -11.47
C SER A 288 -4.57 2.45 -11.35
N ALA A 289 -3.83 1.47 -10.83
CA ALA A 289 -2.37 1.46 -10.78
C ALA A 289 -1.72 1.34 -12.17
N THR A 290 -2.30 0.51 -13.07
CA THR A 290 -1.88 0.41 -14.47
C THR A 290 -2.00 1.75 -15.18
N HIS A 291 -3.10 2.48 -14.95
CA HIS A 291 -3.30 3.86 -15.40
C HIS A 291 -2.26 4.84 -14.85
N ARG A 292 -1.79 4.66 -13.61
CA ARG A 292 -0.71 5.50 -13.03
C ARG A 292 0.64 5.19 -13.69
N ALA A 293 0.98 3.91 -13.92
CA ALA A 293 2.24 3.52 -14.58
C ALA A 293 2.34 4.06 -16.02
N LEU A 294 1.23 4.02 -16.78
CA LEU A 294 1.18 4.60 -18.13
C LEU A 294 1.42 6.12 -18.13
N ARG A 295 0.79 6.86 -17.20
CA ARG A 295 1.04 8.30 -17.01
C ARG A 295 2.48 8.59 -16.56
N SER A 296 3.01 7.77 -15.65
CA SER A 296 4.40 7.86 -15.15
C SER A 296 5.42 7.70 -16.28
N ALA A 297 5.17 6.77 -17.20
CA ALA A 297 5.98 6.53 -18.40
C ALA A 297 5.79 7.56 -19.53
N GLY A 298 4.81 8.47 -19.41
CA GLY A 298 4.43 9.40 -20.47
C GLY A 298 3.84 8.71 -21.71
N VAL A 299 3.26 7.51 -21.56
CA VAL A 299 2.74 6.66 -22.64
C VAL A 299 1.21 6.68 -22.63
N ALA A 300 0.59 7.02 -23.76
CA ALA A 300 -0.86 6.93 -23.91
C ALA A 300 -1.28 5.45 -24.09
N PRO A 301 -2.46 5.02 -23.59
CA PRO A 301 -2.94 3.65 -23.76
C PRO A 301 -2.90 3.09 -25.20
N ALA A 302 -3.16 3.94 -26.20
CA ALA A 302 -3.12 3.59 -27.62
C ALA A 302 -1.70 3.28 -28.16
N GLU A 303 -0.65 3.68 -27.46
CA GLU A 303 0.75 3.50 -27.84
C GLU A 303 1.35 2.20 -27.28
N VAL A 304 0.69 1.56 -26.31
CA VAL A 304 1.10 0.26 -25.75
C VAL A 304 0.87 -0.83 -26.79
N ASN A 305 1.92 -1.48 -27.30
CA ASN A 305 1.81 -2.56 -28.28
C ASN A 305 1.02 -3.77 -27.73
N ALA A 306 1.27 -4.15 -26.47
CA ALA A 306 0.54 -5.20 -25.76
C ALA A 306 0.64 -5.06 -24.24
N PHE A 307 -0.36 -5.58 -23.52
CA PHE A 307 -0.27 -5.93 -22.11
C PHE A 307 0.21 -7.38 -21.98
N LEU A 308 1.26 -7.61 -21.20
CA LEU A 308 1.82 -8.93 -20.94
C LEU A 308 1.43 -9.36 -19.52
N LEU A 309 0.72 -10.48 -19.38
CA LEU A 309 0.30 -10.96 -18.06
C LEU A 309 1.36 -11.88 -17.45
N ALA A 310 1.87 -11.48 -16.29
CA ALA A 310 2.72 -12.28 -15.42
C ALA A 310 1.97 -12.61 -14.11
N GLY A 311 2.53 -13.52 -13.31
CA GLY A 311 1.93 -13.96 -12.06
C GLY A 311 0.75 -14.93 -12.23
N GLY A 312 0.65 -15.90 -11.33
CA GLY A 312 -0.36 -16.97 -11.42
C GLY A 312 -1.81 -16.52 -11.32
N SER A 313 -2.08 -15.39 -10.63
CA SER A 313 -3.44 -14.89 -10.41
C SER A 313 -3.99 -14.11 -11.61
N SER A 314 -3.13 -13.66 -12.54
CA SER A 314 -3.54 -13.08 -13.82
C SER A 314 -4.29 -14.07 -14.75
N ARG A 315 -4.34 -15.36 -14.38
CA ARG A 315 -5.15 -16.39 -15.06
C ARG A 315 -6.66 -16.24 -14.83
N ILE A 316 -7.08 -15.49 -13.82
CA ILE A 316 -8.50 -15.24 -13.55
C ILE A 316 -9.11 -14.51 -14.76
N PRO A 317 -10.14 -15.06 -15.45
CA PRO A 317 -10.61 -14.53 -16.73
C PRO A 317 -10.93 -13.02 -16.73
N LEU A 318 -11.58 -12.54 -15.66
CA LEU A 318 -11.91 -11.13 -15.46
C LEU A 318 -10.70 -10.18 -15.57
N VAL A 319 -9.47 -10.61 -15.22
CA VAL A 319 -8.25 -9.79 -15.38
C VAL A 319 -8.01 -9.45 -16.85
N SER A 320 -8.15 -10.46 -17.73
CA SER A 320 -7.99 -10.27 -19.18
C SER A 320 -9.13 -9.45 -19.77
N GLU A 321 -10.36 -9.64 -19.28
CA GLU A 321 -11.54 -8.88 -19.71
C GLU A 321 -11.44 -7.40 -19.35
N LEU A 322 -11.09 -7.07 -18.10
CA LEU A 322 -10.92 -5.69 -17.63
C LEU A 322 -9.81 -4.96 -18.40
N LEU A 323 -8.63 -5.57 -18.56
CA LEU A 323 -7.53 -4.98 -19.31
C LEU A 323 -7.87 -4.75 -20.80
N SER A 324 -8.55 -5.72 -21.43
CA SER A 324 -9.00 -5.60 -22.82
C SER A 324 -10.05 -4.49 -22.98
N THR A 325 -10.99 -4.40 -22.03
CA THR A 325 -12.11 -3.45 -22.06
C THR A 325 -11.64 -2.01 -21.81
N GLU A 326 -10.81 -1.81 -20.78
CA GLU A 326 -10.36 -0.49 -20.36
C GLU A 326 -9.37 0.13 -21.37
N PHE A 327 -8.37 -0.64 -21.81
CA PHE A 327 -7.27 -0.11 -22.61
C PHE A 327 -7.44 -0.34 -24.13
N GLN A 328 -8.32 -1.25 -24.55
CA GLN A 328 -8.57 -1.58 -25.97
C GLN A 328 -7.30 -2.02 -26.73
N ARG A 329 -6.39 -2.73 -26.04
CA ARG A 329 -5.10 -3.24 -26.56
C ARG A 329 -5.02 -4.76 -26.46
N PRO A 330 -4.14 -5.42 -27.24
CA PRO A 330 -3.89 -6.85 -27.08
C PRO A 330 -3.42 -7.18 -25.67
N VAL A 331 -4.14 -8.06 -24.97
CA VAL A 331 -3.69 -8.70 -23.74
C VAL A 331 -3.13 -10.07 -24.10
N VAL A 332 -1.92 -10.39 -23.62
CA VAL A 332 -1.23 -11.64 -23.92
C VAL A 332 -0.88 -12.36 -22.62
N ALA A 333 -1.63 -13.42 -22.34
CA ALA A 333 -1.36 -14.32 -21.22
C ALA A 333 -0.09 -15.15 -21.46
N ASP A 334 0.70 -15.33 -20.41
CA ASP A 334 1.78 -16.32 -20.38
C ASP A 334 1.18 -17.74 -20.28
N PRO A 335 1.63 -18.73 -21.09
CA PRO A 335 1.20 -20.11 -20.92
C PRO A 335 1.76 -20.76 -19.64
N HIS A 336 2.92 -20.32 -19.14
CA HIS A 336 3.67 -20.92 -18.03
C HIS A 336 4.22 -19.86 -17.04
N PRO A 337 3.35 -19.01 -16.44
CA PRO A 337 3.72 -17.96 -15.50
C PRO A 337 4.44 -18.48 -14.24
N GLU A 338 4.35 -19.78 -13.91
CA GLU A 338 5.09 -20.39 -12.81
C GLU A 338 6.62 -20.44 -13.05
N HIS A 339 7.07 -20.26 -14.28
CA HIS A 339 8.49 -20.40 -14.66
C HIS A 339 9.02 -19.26 -15.52
N SER A 340 8.15 -18.49 -16.18
CA SER A 340 8.57 -17.53 -17.20
C SER A 340 9.46 -16.41 -16.65
N ILE A 341 9.20 -15.94 -15.43
CA ILE A 341 10.05 -14.98 -14.70
C ILE A 341 11.45 -15.58 -14.44
N ALA A 342 11.54 -16.83 -13.98
CA ALA A 342 12.82 -17.52 -13.77
C ALA A 342 13.57 -17.76 -15.11
N MET A 343 12.86 -18.10 -16.18
CA MET A 343 13.44 -18.24 -17.53
C MET A 343 13.98 -16.91 -18.06
N GLY A 344 13.24 -15.81 -17.89
CA GLY A 344 13.69 -14.46 -18.25
C GLY A 344 14.91 -14.00 -17.45
N ALA A 345 14.95 -14.32 -16.15
CA ALA A 345 16.12 -14.10 -15.31
C ALA A 345 17.33 -14.93 -15.79
N ALA A 346 17.11 -16.15 -16.31
CA ALA A 346 18.15 -16.97 -16.92
C ALA A 346 18.60 -16.41 -18.28
N VAL A 347 17.69 -15.91 -19.15
CA VAL A 347 18.03 -15.16 -20.38
C VAL A 347 18.96 -13.99 -20.06
N ALA A 348 18.67 -13.24 -18.99
CA ALA A 348 19.48 -12.12 -18.52
C ALA A 348 20.89 -12.49 -18.02
N THR A 349 21.22 -13.78 -17.83
CA THR A 349 22.58 -14.19 -17.45
C THR A 349 23.56 -14.05 -18.61
N SER A 350 24.44 -13.06 -18.51
CA SER A 350 25.55 -12.84 -19.45
C SER A 350 26.69 -13.82 -19.22
N VAL A 351 26.49 -15.09 -19.59
CA VAL A 351 27.55 -16.11 -19.59
C VAL A 351 28.60 -15.71 -20.64
N VAL A 352 29.79 -15.30 -20.18
CA VAL A 352 30.92 -14.91 -21.05
C VAL A 352 31.57 -16.17 -21.62
N ILE A 353 31.04 -16.68 -22.73
CA ILE A 353 31.61 -17.80 -23.49
C ILE A 353 32.83 -17.29 -24.28
N GLY A 354 33.95 -17.11 -23.59
CA GLY A 354 35.21 -16.62 -24.14
C GLY A 354 36.21 -16.30 -23.02
N GLY A 355 37.40 -16.90 -23.06
CA GLY A 355 38.31 -16.95 -21.92
C GLY A 355 39.01 -15.63 -21.54
N ALA A 356 38.32 -14.74 -20.83
CA ALA A 356 38.92 -13.79 -19.89
C ALA A 356 37.85 -13.32 -18.88
N SER A 357 38.09 -13.51 -17.58
CA SER A 357 37.23 -12.89 -16.55
C SER A 357 37.50 -11.38 -16.50
N PRO A 358 36.48 -10.50 -16.55
CA PRO A 358 36.67 -9.07 -16.32
C PRO A 358 37.11 -8.77 -14.87
N PHE A 359 36.97 -9.72 -13.94
CA PHE A 359 37.41 -9.60 -12.55
C PHE A 359 38.87 -10.01 -12.35
N SER A 360 39.80 -9.25 -12.93
CA SER A 360 41.22 -9.30 -12.53
C SER A 360 41.96 -7.98 -12.80
N ALA A 361 41.51 -6.90 -12.17
CA ALA A 361 42.27 -5.65 -12.07
C ALA A 361 42.34 -5.21 -10.60
N ALA A 362 43.35 -5.72 -9.87
CA ALA A 362 43.63 -5.26 -8.51
C ALA A 362 44.04 -3.78 -8.55
N VAL A 363 43.43 -2.95 -7.69
CA VAL A 363 43.78 -1.53 -7.58
C VAL A 363 45.23 -1.42 -7.10
N PRO A 364 46.16 -0.83 -7.89
CA PRO A 364 47.54 -0.67 -7.44
C PRO A 364 47.61 0.37 -6.32
N PRO A 365 48.47 0.18 -5.29
CA PRO A 365 48.54 1.09 -4.16
C PRO A 365 48.99 2.50 -4.58
N PRO A 366 48.51 3.56 -3.91
CA PRO A 366 48.83 4.94 -4.27
C PRO A 366 50.32 5.22 -4.06
N ARG A 367 50.97 5.78 -5.09
CA ARG A 367 52.38 6.18 -5.02
C ARG A 367 52.52 7.55 -4.38
N THR A 368 53.45 7.68 -3.44
CA THR A 368 53.84 8.97 -2.83
C THR A 368 54.55 9.86 -3.85
N PRO A 369 54.27 11.19 -3.86
CA PRO A 369 54.95 12.13 -4.75
C PRO A 369 56.27 12.63 -4.16
N GLU A 370 57.32 12.60 -4.97
CA GLU A 370 58.66 13.16 -4.73
C GLU A 370 59.09 13.98 -6.00
N PRO A 371 60.09 14.90 -5.93
CA PRO A 371 59.99 16.19 -6.63
C PRO A 371 60.32 16.28 -8.13
N HIS A 372 60.01 17.45 -8.70
CA HIS A 372 60.23 17.83 -10.10
C HIS A 372 61.70 17.82 -10.55
N GLY A 373 61.96 17.39 -11.80
CA GLY A 373 63.26 17.50 -12.48
C GLY A 373 63.16 17.81 -14.00
N SER A 374 63.74 18.93 -14.41
CA SER A 374 64.23 19.37 -15.75
C SER A 374 63.99 18.56 -17.05
N HIS A 375 63.53 19.28 -18.10
CA HIS A 375 63.93 19.31 -19.55
C HIS A 375 64.37 18.00 -20.28
N SER A 376 64.09 17.74 -21.59
CA SER A 376 64.07 18.66 -22.75
C SER A 376 63.59 18.03 -24.10
N ALA A 377 62.96 18.86 -24.96
CA ALA A 377 63.01 18.94 -26.44
C ALA A 377 62.66 17.79 -27.45
N ALA A 378 62.20 18.24 -28.65
CA ALA A 378 62.07 17.58 -29.98
C ALA A 378 60.98 16.49 -30.20
N SER A 379 60.33 16.34 -31.37
CA SER A 379 60.17 17.21 -32.58
C SER A 379 59.00 16.72 -33.49
N SER A 380 58.32 17.62 -34.22
CA SER A 380 57.23 17.31 -35.20
C SER A 380 57.75 16.85 -36.58
N PRO A 381 56.94 16.28 -37.52
CA PRO A 381 56.14 17.14 -38.43
C PRO A 381 54.86 16.60 -39.14
N ARG A 382 53.93 17.53 -39.43
CA ARG A 382 53.10 17.72 -40.66
C ARG A 382 51.89 16.83 -41.05
N ARG A 383 51.03 17.45 -41.88
CA ARG A 383 49.77 16.98 -42.51
C ARG A 383 50.00 16.31 -43.88
N GLY A 384 49.01 15.54 -44.34
CA GLY A 384 48.72 15.24 -45.77
C GLY A 384 47.24 15.46 -46.11
N GLY A 385 46.89 15.53 -47.41
CA GLY A 385 45.53 15.72 -47.92
C GLY A 385 45.17 14.77 -49.09
N PRO A 386 43.94 14.78 -49.62
CA PRO A 386 43.41 13.73 -50.50
C PRO A 386 43.52 14.00 -52.02
N PRO A 387 43.41 12.96 -52.88
CA PRO A 387 43.27 13.07 -54.33
C PRO A 387 41.85 12.75 -54.89
N ALA A 388 41.62 13.11 -56.16
CA ALA A 388 40.45 12.77 -57.00
C ALA A 388 40.81 11.66 -58.03
N GLY A 389 39.94 11.10 -58.90
CA GLY A 389 38.48 11.26 -59.09
C GLY A 389 38.06 11.38 -60.58
N VAL A 390 37.19 10.48 -61.07
CA VAL A 390 36.61 10.35 -62.45
C VAL A 390 35.31 9.51 -62.34
N GLY A 391 34.21 9.61 -63.13
CA GLY A 391 33.76 10.54 -64.19
C GLY A 391 33.44 9.86 -65.56
N ALA A 392 32.44 10.22 -66.38
CA ALA A 392 31.13 10.89 -66.21
C ALA A 392 30.30 10.76 -67.53
N ALA A 393 28.97 10.52 -67.50
CA ALA A 393 28.08 10.55 -68.69
C ALA A 393 26.59 10.77 -68.34
N ILE A 394 25.81 11.41 -69.24
CA ILE A 394 24.38 11.79 -69.11
C ILE A 394 23.69 11.76 -70.51
N PRO A 395 22.35 11.68 -70.65
CA PRO A 395 21.45 12.88 -70.64
C PRO A 395 20.04 12.61 -70.01
N GLY A 396 19.13 13.58 -69.78
CA GLY A 396 19.18 15.05 -69.82
C GLY A 396 17.78 15.73 -69.95
N ALA A 397 17.57 16.89 -69.29
CA ALA A 397 16.47 17.89 -69.44
C ALA A 397 15.00 17.49 -69.01
N ALA A 398 14.11 18.40 -68.55
CA ALA A 398 14.25 19.78 -68.00
C ALA A 398 12.95 20.31 -67.31
N GLY A 399 13.09 21.21 -66.32
CA GLY A 399 12.10 22.24 -65.88
C GLY A 399 10.85 21.77 -65.11
N LEU A 400 10.15 22.56 -64.26
CA LEU A 400 10.36 23.86 -63.58
C LEU A 400 9.62 23.76 -62.21
N GLY A 401 10.07 24.36 -61.10
CA GLY A 401 9.75 25.75 -60.70
C GLY A 401 8.82 25.77 -59.46
N ALA A 402 9.05 26.62 -58.44
CA ALA A 402 8.38 26.56 -57.13
C ALA A 402 7.68 27.88 -56.71
N GLY A 403 6.72 27.83 -55.77
CA GLY A 403 6.07 29.03 -55.18
C GLY A 403 5.04 28.75 -54.07
N ILE A 404 5.13 29.48 -52.94
CA ILE A 404 4.41 29.37 -51.64
C ILE A 404 4.50 30.76 -50.94
N PRO A 405 3.60 31.26 -50.05
CA PRO A 405 2.30 30.78 -49.54
C PRO A 405 1.12 31.78 -49.77
N GLY A 406 -0.04 31.59 -49.10
CA GLY A 406 -1.05 32.65 -48.86
C GLY A 406 -2.37 32.14 -48.24
N ALA A 407 -3.03 32.93 -47.37
CA ALA A 407 -4.29 32.57 -46.70
C ALA A 407 -5.29 33.74 -46.64
N GLY A 408 -6.60 33.45 -46.51
CA GLY A 408 -7.66 34.46 -46.33
C GLY A 408 -9.07 33.88 -46.17
N ILE A 409 -9.93 34.56 -45.40
CA ILE A 409 -11.34 34.22 -45.14
C ILE A 409 -12.21 35.45 -45.51
N PRO A 410 -13.47 35.28 -45.91
CA PRO A 410 -14.57 35.81 -45.07
C PRO A 410 -15.82 34.88 -45.04
N GLY A 411 -16.87 35.27 -44.29
CA GLY A 411 -18.10 34.48 -44.12
C GLY A 411 -19.39 35.32 -43.98
N ALA A 412 -20.37 34.78 -43.24
CA ALA A 412 -21.79 35.20 -43.10
C ALA A 412 -22.74 34.74 -44.25
N GLY A 413 -24.03 34.45 -44.02
CA GLY A 413 -24.83 34.64 -42.79
C GLY A 413 -26.13 33.80 -42.68
N ILE A 414 -27.01 34.23 -41.75
CA ILE A 414 -28.18 33.54 -41.13
C ILE A 414 -29.50 34.14 -41.70
N PRO A 415 -30.60 33.39 -41.99
CA PRO A 415 -31.62 32.90 -41.01
C PRO A 415 -32.27 31.53 -41.37
N GLY A 416 -33.23 30.95 -40.62
CA GLY A 416 -33.98 31.36 -39.41
C GLY A 416 -34.79 30.19 -38.81
N ALA A 417 -35.66 30.44 -37.82
CA ALA A 417 -36.27 29.41 -36.95
C ALA A 417 -37.69 28.96 -37.36
N GLY A 418 -38.11 27.76 -36.89
CA GLY A 418 -39.54 27.42 -36.75
C GLY A 418 -39.89 25.92 -36.69
N GLY A 419 -40.91 25.57 -35.89
CA GLY A 419 -41.79 24.40 -36.12
C GLY A 419 -41.60 23.17 -35.23
N ALA A 420 -42.63 22.85 -34.43
CA ALA A 420 -42.82 21.54 -33.80
C ALA A 420 -43.70 20.63 -34.68
N GLY A 421 -43.70 19.31 -34.45
CA GLY A 421 -44.64 18.38 -35.10
C GLY A 421 -44.38 16.92 -34.74
N ALA A 422 -45.44 16.13 -34.53
CA ALA A 422 -45.36 14.74 -34.05
C ALA A 422 -45.86 13.70 -35.06
N GLY A 423 -45.18 12.55 -35.11
CA GLY A 423 -45.75 11.23 -35.42
C GLY A 423 -46.13 10.90 -36.88
N GLY A 424 -46.46 9.62 -37.14
CA GLY A 424 -47.26 9.23 -38.31
C GLY A 424 -46.65 8.24 -39.33
N ALA A 425 -46.32 7.02 -38.88
CA ALA A 425 -46.36 5.73 -39.60
C ALA A 425 -46.46 5.62 -41.16
N GLY A 426 -45.60 4.73 -41.71
CA GLY A 426 -45.93 3.82 -42.84
C GLY A 426 -45.42 4.21 -44.24
N ALA A 427 -45.39 3.31 -45.25
CA ALA A 427 -45.37 1.83 -45.25
C ALA A 427 -45.15 1.29 -46.69
N GLY A 428 -44.42 0.16 -46.87
CA GLY A 428 -44.20 -0.53 -48.16
C GLY A 428 -43.17 0.15 -49.09
N GLY A 429 -42.49 -0.53 -50.02
CA GLY A 429 -42.44 -1.96 -50.41
C GLY A 429 -41.62 -2.12 -51.72
N ALA A 430 -41.28 -3.30 -52.25
CA ALA A 430 -41.35 -4.67 -51.74
C ALA A 430 -40.53 -5.66 -52.62
N GLY A 431 -40.04 -6.77 -52.04
CA GLY A 431 -39.66 -8.03 -52.73
C GLY A 431 -38.36 -8.05 -53.56
N ALA A 432 -37.82 -9.20 -53.97
CA ALA A 432 -37.97 -10.62 -53.59
C ALA A 432 -36.77 -11.40 -54.21
N GLY A 433 -36.34 -12.62 -53.86
CA GLY A 433 -36.69 -13.69 -52.89
C GLY A 433 -35.55 -14.77 -52.97
N GLY A 434 -35.56 -15.97 -52.38
CA GLY A 434 -36.44 -16.70 -51.45
C GLY A 434 -35.57 -17.71 -50.61
N ALA A 435 -36.01 -18.24 -49.46
CA ALA A 435 -36.93 -19.39 -49.25
C ALA A 435 -36.30 -20.79 -49.51
N ALA A 436 -36.46 -21.84 -48.70
CA ALA A 436 -36.99 -22.04 -47.31
C ALA A 436 -36.45 -23.40 -46.75
N ILE A 437 -36.11 -23.59 -45.45
CA ILE A 437 -36.92 -24.04 -44.27
C ILE A 437 -38.06 -25.06 -44.53
N PRO A 438 -38.29 -26.08 -43.65
CA PRO A 438 -38.84 -25.93 -42.27
C PRO A 438 -38.10 -26.78 -41.19
N GLY A 439 -38.44 -26.79 -39.88
CA GLY A 439 -39.40 -25.98 -39.10
C GLY A 439 -40.34 -26.81 -38.18
N ALA A 440 -40.23 -26.67 -36.85
CA ALA A 440 -41.16 -27.18 -35.82
C ALA A 440 -41.00 -26.37 -34.50
N ALA A 441 -42.04 -26.26 -33.65
CA ALA A 441 -42.03 -25.28 -32.53
C ALA A 441 -43.02 -25.57 -31.36
N ILE A 442 -42.81 -24.84 -30.24
CA ILE A 442 -43.66 -24.67 -29.03
C ILE A 442 -43.93 -25.96 -28.19
N PRO A 443 -44.31 -25.90 -26.88
CA PRO A 443 -45.37 -25.07 -26.28
C PRO A 443 -44.95 -24.17 -25.10
N GLY A 444 -45.83 -23.21 -24.76
CA GLY A 444 -45.84 -22.51 -23.48
C GLY A 444 -47.27 -22.03 -23.15
N ALA A 445 -47.79 -22.32 -21.95
CA ALA A 445 -49.14 -21.94 -21.55
C ALA A 445 -49.40 -22.00 -20.03
N ALA A 446 -49.96 -20.90 -19.49
CA ALA A 446 -50.89 -20.82 -18.34
C ALA A 446 -50.42 -21.34 -16.95
N ILE A 447 -51.08 -21.11 -15.81
CA ILE A 447 -52.44 -20.59 -15.45
C ILE A 447 -52.34 -19.93 -14.03
N PRO A 448 -53.37 -19.30 -13.42
CA PRO A 448 -54.46 -18.44 -13.90
C PRO A 448 -54.45 -17.03 -13.26
N GLY A 449 -55.46 -16.20 -13.56
CA GLY A 449 -55.87 -15.07 -12.70
C GLY A 449 -57.40 -14.90 -12.68
N ALA A 450 -57.99 -14.75 -11.49
CA ALA A 450 -59.39 -14.39 -11.23
C ALA A 450 -59.54 -13.99 -9.74
N GLY A 451 -60.45 -13.11 -9.31
CA GLY A 451 -61.40 -12.30 -10.07
C GLY A 451 -62.08 -11.24 -9.16
N VAL A 452 -62.83 -10.30 -9.76
CA VAL A 452 -63.48 -9.19 -9.05
C VAL A 452 -64.91 -9.55 -8.61
N PRO A 453 -65.34 -9.17 -7.40
CA PRO A 453 -66.74 -8.87 -7.09
C PRO A 453 -66.95 -7.35 -6.91
N GLY A 454 -68.15 -6.84 -7.22
CA GLY A 454 -68.47 -5.41 -7.09
C GLY A 454 -69.97 -5.12 -6.99
N ALA A 455 -70.27 -3.82 -6.82
CA ALA A 455 -71.59 -3.21 -6.59
C ALA A 455 -72.20 -3.41 -5.18
N GLY A 456 -72.58 -2.29 -4.53
CA GLY A 456 -73.19 -2.26 -3.20
C GLY A 456 -73.15 -0.89 -2.52
N VAL A 457 -74.04 0.03 -2.94
CA VAL A 457 -74.28 1.37 -2.34
C VAL A 457 -75.76 1.43 -1.99
N PRO A 458 -76.16 1.66 -0.72
CA PRO A 458 -76.24 3.02 -0.12
C PRO A 458 -75.82 3.08 1.37
N GLY A 459 -75.72 4.23 2.05
CA GLY A 459 -75.84 5.64 1.63
C GLY A 459 -76.13 6.60 2.81
N ALA A 460 -75.87 7.90 2.63
CA ALA A 460 -76.25 9.06 3.49
C ALA A 460 -75.80 9.11 4.98
N GLY A 461 -75.15 10.21 5.40
CA GLY A 461 -74.88 10.49 6.84
C GLY A 461 -73.82 11.56 7.13
N VAL A 462 -74.24 12.81 7.34
CA VAL A 462 -73.46 14.03 7.72
C VAL A 462 -74.37 14.86 8.65
N PRO A 463 -73.94 15.68 9.64
CA PRO A 463 -72.59 16.13 10.06
C PRO A 463 -72.27 15.88 11.57
N GLY A 464 -71.23 16.53 12.12
CA GLY A 464 -71.12 16.79 13.57
C GLY A 464 -69.80 17.45 14.00
N ALA A 465 -69.88 18.59 14.73
CA ALA A 465 -68.72 19.27 15.33
C ALA A 465 -69.05 19.83 16.72
N GLY A 466 -68.03 19.92 17.60
CA GLY A 466 -68.16 20.32 19.01
C GLY A 466 -68.47 19.15 19.97
N GLY A 467 -68.23 19.26 21.28
CA GLY A 467 -67.52 20.32 22.01
C GLY A 467 -67.83 20.39 23.52
N ALA A 468 -66.78 20.25 24.36
CA ALA A 468 -66.72 20.57 25.81
C ALA A 468 -67.56 19.72 26.81
N GLY A 469 -67.18 19.80 28.10
CA GLY A 469 -67.86 19.19 29.26
C GLY A 469 -67.21 17.87 29.77
N ALA A 470 -66.32 17.77 30.77
CA ALA A 470 -65.78 18.63 31.84
C ALA A 470 -66.26 18.28 33.29
N GLY A 471 -65.32 18.36 34.24
CA GLY A 471 -65.45 18.01 35.67
C GLY A 471 -64.55 16.81 36.04
N GLY A 472 -63.77 16.79 37.13
CA GLY A 472 -63.45 17.75 38.20
C GLY A 472 -62.59 17.01 39.26
N TRP A 473 -61.68 17.59 40.06
CA TRP A 473 -61.50 18.97 40.54
C TRP A 473 -60.03 19.46 40.51
N SER A 474 -59.84 20.77 40.74
CA SER A 474 -58.59 21.41 41.20
C SER A 474 -58.33 21.16 42.71
N ALA A 475 -57.30 21.64 43.42
CA ALA A 475 -56.22 22.62 43.19
C ALA A 475 -54.96 22.17 43.99
N ALA A 476 -53.68 22.48 43.69
CA ALA A 476 -52.99 23.56 42.97
C ALA A 476 -52.49 24.74 43.85
N ALA A 477 -51.17 24.78 44.11
CA ALA A 477 -50.31 25.94 44.38
C ALA A 477 -48.84 25.49 44.50
N SER A 478 -47.78 26.29 44.34
CA SER A 478 -47.45 27.33 43.35
C SER A 478 -45.95 27.68 43.50
N THR A 479 -45.22 27.66 42.39
CA THR A 479 -43.85 28.18 42.09
C THR A 479 -43.10 29.09 43.10
N VAL A 480 -41.75 28.97 43.19
CA VAL A 480 -40.77 30.00 42.70
C VAL A 480 -39.30 29.51 42.76
N SER A 481 -38.63 29.61 41.60
CA SER A 481 -37.20 29.90 41.28
C SER A 481 -35.96 29.37 42.03
N SER A 482 -34.90 29.16 41.22
CA SER A 482 -33.45 29.42 41.45
C SER A 482 -32.52 28.32 41.98
N GLY A 483 -31.27 28.33 41.48
CA GLY A 483 -30.15 27.52 41.95
C GLY A 483 -29.29 26.90 40.83
N ASN A 484 -28.24 27.59 40.37
CA ASN A 484 -27.21 27.04 39.48
C ASN A 484 -25.89 26.86 40.27
N ALA A 485 -25.20 25.72 40.14
CA ALA A 485 -23.92 25.47 40.80
C ALA A 485 -23.09 24.42 40.05
N ALA A 486 -21.80 24.70 39.86
CA ALA A 486 -20.87 23.83 39.14
C ALA A 486 -20.17 22.81 40.07
N VAL A 487 -19.65 21.74 39.48
CA VAL A 487 -18.66 20.85 40.10
C VAL A 487 -17.47 20.72 39.15
N SER A 488 -16.28 21.12 39.62
CA SER A 488 -15.04 21.14 38.84
C SER A 488 -14.25 19.82 38.97
N SER A 489 -13.53 19.47 37.90
CA SER A 489 -12.54 18.38 37.91
C SER A 489 -11.12 18.95 38.12
N PRO A 490 -10.25 18.34 38.94
CA PRO A 490 -8.92 18.86 39.21
C PRO A 490 -7.88 18.49 38.13
N PRO A 491 -6.84 19.32 37.91
CA PRO A 491 -5.78 19.06 36.93
C PRO A 491 -4.62 18.20 37.46
N TYR A 492 -3.77 17.74 36.54
CA TYR A 492 -2.49 17.06 36.82
C TYR A 492 -1.34 18.07 37.01
N GLY A 493 -0.38 17.77 37.90
CA GLY A 493 0.96 18.40 37.84
C GLY A 493 1.81 18.37 39.13
N GLY A 494 3.12 18.23 38.95
CA GLY A 494 4.15 18.68 39.92
C GLY A 494 4.73 17.63 40.89
N ASN A 495 6.06 17.44 40.82
CA ASN A 495 6.86 16.88 41.91
C ASN A 495 7.36 18.02 42.80
N GLU A 496 7.40 17.83 44.12
CA GLU A 496 8.57 18.16 44.93
C GLU A 496 8.57 17.47 46.31
N ALA A 497 9.73 17.47 46.97
CA ALA A 497 10.01 16.93 48.30
C ALA A 497 10.62 18.08 49.15
N PRO A 498 10.81 17.99 50.50
CA PRO A 498 11.02 16.78 51.30
C PRO A 498 10.42 16.84 52.74
N THR A 499 11.02 16.06 53.65
CA THR A 499 10.72 15.90 55.11
C THR A 499 9.46 15.08 55.44
N GLY A 500 9.45 14.23 56.47
CA GLY A 500 10.58 13.77 57.29
C GLY A 500 10.12 12.99 58.53
N GLY A 501 10.55 11.73 58.68
CA GLY A 501 10.32 10.96 59.91
C GLY A 501 10.06 9.46 59.69
N GLY A 502 10.92 8.63 60.29
CA GLY A 502 10.57 7.29 60.78
C GLY A 502 10.98 7.21 62.26
N PRO A 503 11.25 6.03 62.86
CA PRO A 503 11.04 4.68 62.32
C PRO A 503 10.42 3.67 63.33
N ALA A 504 9.74 2.63 62.83
CA ALA A 504 9.57 1.32 63.48
C ALA A 504 9.00 0.30 62.46
N GLY A 505 9.27 -1.00 62.52
CA GLY A 505 10.19 -1.74 63.40
C GLY A 505 9.67 -3.14 63.74
N THR A 506 10.43 -4.19 63.41
CA THR A 506 10.12 -5.64 63.60
C THR A 506 8.93 -6.19 62.77
N GLY A 507 8.87 -7.48 62.41
CA GLY A 507 9.93 -8.50 62.42
C GLY A 507 9.43 -9.94 62.63
N MET A 508 9.84 -10.87 61.75
CA MET A 508 9.73 -12.35 61.85
C MET A 508 8.29 -12.94 61.90
N GLY A 509 8.05 -14.19 61.47
CA GLY A 509 9.00 -15.22 61.02
C GLY A 509 8.32 -16.43 60.33
N SER A 510 9.04 -17.56 60.29
CA SER A 510 8.76 -18.74 59.46
C SER A 510 8.17 -19.96 60.18
N GLY A 511 7.40 -20.78 59.46
CA GLY A 511 7.11 -22.19 59.78
C GLY A 511 5.95 -22.73 58.91
N THR A 512 6.05 -23.70 57.99
CA THR A 512 6.71 -25.03 57.83
C THR A 512 5.89 -26.25 58.26
N ALA A 513 5.65 -27.13 57.27
CA ALA A 513 5.50 -28.60 57.34
C ALA A 513 4.15 -29.25 57.72
N GLY A 514 3.94 -30.47 57.17
CA GLY A 514 2.79 -31.37 57.39
C GLY A 514 1.69 -31.25 56.32
N GLY A 515 1.31 -32.28 55.54
CA GLY A 515 1.82 -33.65 55.42
C GLY A 515 0.80 -34.72 55.88
N GLY A 516 0.14 -35.41 54.94
CA GLY A 516 -0.80 -36.50 55.23
C GLY A 516 -1.33 -37.16 53.95
N SER A 517 -1.57 -38.47 53.96
CA SER A 517 -1.70 -39.27 52.74
C SER A 517 -2.82 -40.33 52.76
N GLY A 518 -3.64 -40.34 51.72
CA GLY A 518 -4.13 -41.56 51.06
C GLY A 518 -5.29 -42.35 51.67
N THR A 519 -6.15 -42.85 50.79
CA THR A 519 -6.74 -44.22 50.79
C THR A 519 -7.43 -44.46 49.44
N ALA A 520 -7.74 -45.71 49.10
CA ALA A 520 -8.22 -46.08 47.75
C ALA A 520 -9.36 -47.12 47.79
N GLY A 521 -10.17 -47.12 46.72
CA GLY A 521 -11.25 -48.06 46.44
C GLY A 521 -12.27 -47.43 45.48
N GLY A 522 -12.84 -48.11 44.48
CA GLY A 522 -12.68 -49.51 44.10
C GLY A 522 -14.03 -50.16 43.82
N GLY A 523 -14.42 -50.28 42.55
CA GLY A 523 -15.70 -50.91 42.17
C GLY A 523 -16.05 -50.74 40.70
N SER A 524 -16.02 -51.83 39.94
CA SER A 524 -16.47 -51.91 38.55
C SER A 524 -17.83 -52.62 38.46
N GLY A 525 -18.75 -52.13 37.63
CA GLY A 525 -20.04 -52.79 37.35
C GLY A 525 -20.56 -52.44 35.95
N THR A 526 -21.07 -53.43 35.23
CA THR A 526 -21.43 -53.34 33.80
C THR A 526 -22.85 -53.84 33.51
N ALA A 527 -23.37 -53.49 32.32
CA ALA A 527 -24.55 -54.06 31.64
C ALA A 527 -25.95 -53.70 32.20
N SER A 528 -27.07 -53.79 31.44
CA SER A 528 -27.29 -53.69 29.97
C SER A 528 -28.79 -53.78 29.61
N GLY A 529 -29.29 -52.92 28.70
CA GLY A 529 -30.60 -53.05 28.02
C GLY A 529 -31.85 -52.67 28.87
N GLY A 530 -33.03 -52.41 28.27
CA GLY A 530 -33.32 -52.25 26.83
C GLY A 530 -34.82 -52.04 26.48
N SER A 531 -35.08 -51.26 25.41
CA SER A 531 -36.24 -51.27 24.47
C SER A 531 -37.73 -51.24 24.91
N GLY A 532 -38.52 -50.33 24.31
CA GLY A 532 -40.00 -50.39 24.21
C GLY A 532 -40.69 -49.01 24.00
N THR A 533 -40.96 -48.53 22.78
CA THR A 533 -42.24 -48.61 22.00
C THR A 533 -43.45 -47.82 22.55
N ALA A 534 -44.29 -47.11 21.77
CA ALA A 534 -44.29 -46.72 20.34
C ALA A 534 -45.44 -45.72 19.98
N GLY A 535 -45.43 -45.14 18.77
CA GLY A 535 -46.59 -44.51 18.08
C GLY A 535 -46.36 -43.08 17.55
N GLY A 536 -46.83 -42.67 16.36
CA GLY A 536 -47.45 -43.43 15.24
C GLY A 536 -48.04 -42.56 14.12
N GLY A 537 -47.91 -42.98 12.84
CA GLY A 537 -48.48 -42.33 11.63
C GLY A 537 -47.58 -41.27 10.97
N GLY A 538 -47.65 -40.95 9.66
CA GLY A 538 -48.47 -41.49 8.55
C GLY A 538 -48.91 -40.36 7.59
N VAL A 539 -49.05 -40.50 6.26
CA VAL A 539 -48.81 -41.61 5.30
C VAL A 539 -48.35 -41.01 3.93
N ALA A 540 -47.70 -41.79 3.06
CA ALA A 540 -47.08 -41.38 1.78
C ALA A 540 -47.99 -41.43 0.53
N TYR A 541 -47.41 -41.12 -0.65
CA TYR A 541 -47.81 -41.67 -1.97
C TYR A 541 -46.57 -41.85 -2.89
N SER A 542 -46.72 -42.36 -4.13
CA SER A 542 -45.59 -42.74 -5.01
C SER A 542 -45.92 -42.85 -6.52
N ARG A 543 -44.92 -43.28 -7.34
CA ARG A 543 -44.85 -43.53 -8.81
C ARG A 543 -44.20 -42.39 -9.62
N GLY A 544 -43.33 -42.62 -10.62
CA GLY A 544 -42.76 -43.85 -11.22
C GLY A 544 -41.97 -43.49 -12.52
N SER A 545 -41.25 -44.33 -13.26
CA SER A 545 -40.87 -45.77 -13.19
C SER A 545 -39.66 -46.02 -14.13
N ALA A 546 -38.53 -46.59 -13.69
CA ALA A 546 -38.15 -48.02 -13.78
C ALA A 546 -37.38 -48.51 -15.05
N ALA A 547 -36.12 -48.96 -14.87
CA ALA A 547 -35.38 -49.92 -15.72
C ALA A 547 -34.14 -50.48 -14.96
N VAL A 548 -33.80 -51.78 -15.14
CA VAL A 548 -32.84 -52.56 -14.31
C VAL A 548 -32.38 -53.83 -15.10
N PRO A 549 -31.22 -54.50 -14.87
CA PRO A 549 -29.84 -54.07 -14.60
C PRO A 549 -28.82 -54.60 -15.67
N GLY A 550 -27.51 -54.36 -15.46
CA GLY A 550 -26.41 -55.04 -16.16
C GLY A 550 -25.22 -55.32 -15.22
N THR A 551 -24.42 -56.36 -15.47
CA THR A 551 -23.39 -56.89 -14.54
C THR A 551 -21.97 -56.34 -14.78
N ALA A 552 -21.15 -56.38 -13.72
CA ALA A 552 -19.73 -56.02 -13.75
C ALA A 552 -18.83 -57.11 -14.37
N PRO A 553 -17.59 -56.75 -14.74
CA PRO A 553 -16.44 -57.58 -14.37
C PRO A 553 -15.26 -56.78 -13.76
N ALA A 554 -14.25 -57.52 -13.27
CA ALA A 554 -13.03 -57.02 -12.61
C ALA A 554 -11.90 -56.64 -13.61
N PRO A 555 -10.87 -55.87 -13.20
CA PRO A 555 -9.77 -55.46 -14.07
C PRO A 555 -8.74 -56.57 -14.32
N GLY A 556 -8.16 -56.61 -15.52
CA GLY A 556 -7.12 -57.57 -15.92
C GLY A 556 -5.95 -56.93 -16.68
N THR A 557 -4.74 -57.27 -16.23
CA THR A 557 -3.44 -57.37 -16.95
C THR A 557 -3.18 -56.62 -18.26
N ALA A 558 -2.04 -55.92 -18.32
CA ALA A 558 -1.50 -55.26 -19.51
C ALA A 558 -0.86 -56.21 -20.55
N PRO A 559 -0.68 -55.75 -21.81
CA PRO A 559 0.32 -56.27 -22.76
C PRO A 559 1.68 -55.56 -22.54
N THR A 560 2.79 -56.26 -22.33
CA THR A 560 3.61 -57.01 -23.33
C THR A 560 4.48 -56.12 -24.21
N ALA A 561 5.80 -56.37 -24.19
CA ALA A 561 6.80 -55.74 -25.05
C ALA A 561 7.86 -56.77 -25.50
N LEU A 562 8.69 -56.36 -26.46
CA LEU A 562 9.96 -56.96 -26.92
C LEU A 562 9.96 -58.21 -27.83
N GLY A 563 10.88 -58.10 -28.80
CA GLY A 563 11.71 -59.15 -29.39
C GLY A 563 12.66 -58.46 -30.41
N ALA A 564 13.96 -58.75 -30.53
CA ALA A 564 14.91 -59.57 -29.75
C ALA A 564 16.35 -59.04 -30.07
N GLY A 565 17.46 -59.42 -29.44
CA GLY A 565 17.72 -60.41 -28.38
C GLY A 565 19.24 -60.53 -28.11
N ASN A 566 19.67 -61.66 -27.51
CA ASN A 566 21.04 -62.05 -27.10
C ASN A 566 21.65 -61.25 -25.92
N GLY A 567 22.30 -61.87 -24.92
CA GLY A 567 22.43 -63.31 -24.63
C GLY A 567 23.33 -63.60 -23.41
N ALA A 568 23.14 -64.77 -22.77
CA ALA A 568 23.82 -65.29 -21.55
C ALA A 568 23.63 -64.46 -20.25
N GLY A 569 23.50 -65.01 -19.04
CA GLY A 569 23.46 -66.41 -18.58
C GLY A 569 24.76 -66.87 -17.90
N GLY A 570 24.82 -67.12 -16.58
CA GLY A 570 23.82 -66.94 -15.51
C GLY A 570 24.42 -67.32 -14.14
N GLY A 571 23.74 -67.02 -13.02
CA GLY A 571 24.26 -67.31 -11.67
C GLY A 571 23.28 -67.05 -10.53
N THR A 572 22.91 -68.12 -9.83
CA THR A 572 21.97 -68.22 -8.68
C THR A 572 22.26 -67.28 -7.49
N GLY A 573 21.20 -66.81 -6.80
CA GLY A 573 21.33 -66.31 -5.41
C GLY A 573 20.13 -65.55 -4.87
N SER A 574 19.23 -66.22 -4.13
CA SER A 574 18.22 -65.58 -3.27
C SER A 574 18.22 -66.26 -1.90
N GLY A 575 18.17 -65.49 -0.81
CA GLY A 575 18.19 -66.01 0.55
C GLY A 575 18.39 -64.92 1.62
N ALA A 576 17.29 -64.53 2.28
CA ALA A 576 17.30 -63.89 3.60
C ALA A 576 17.40 -65.00 4.70
N PRO A 577 17.37 -64.75 6.03
CA PRO A 577 17.09 -63.50 6.76
C PRO A 577 17.96 -63.28 8.06
N VAL A 578 17.44 -62.46 9.00
CA VAL A 578 17.72 -62.40 10.47
C VAL A 578 18.81 -61.43 11.01
N ALA A 579 18.32 -60.28 11.48
CA ALA A 579 18.51 -59.60 12.78
C ALA A 579 19.79 -59.73 13.68
N LEU A 580 20.11 -58.54 14.26
CA LEU A 580 20.55 -58.23 15.64
C LEU A 580 22.04 -58.24 16.08
N ALA A 581 22.37 -57.11 16.75
CA ALA A 581 23.25 -56.92 17.92
C ALA A 581 24.76 -56.54 17.77
N GLN A 582 25.14 -55.48 18.52
CA GLN A 582 26.40 -55.28 19.29
C GLN A 582 27.75 -55.12 18.54
N THR A 583 28.79 -54.41 19.05
CA THR A 583 28.93 -53.13 19.82
C THR A 583 30.41 -52.70 19.85
N ALA A 584 30.71 -51.39 20.02
CA ALA A 584 31.97 -50.84 20.61
C ALA A 584 33.29 -51.03 19.77
N VAL A 585 34.46 -50.39 19.98
CA VAL A 585 34.93 -49.16 20.72
C VAL A 585 36.36 -48.78 20.21
N VAL A 586 37.00 -47.73 20.78
CA VAL A 586 38.40 -47.22 20.61
C VAL A 586 38.52 -46.07 19.59
N GLY A 587 39.20 -44.94 19.87
CA GLY A 587 39.90 -44.49 21.09
C GLY A 587 40.34 -43.00 21.01
N ALA A 588 40.93 -42.45 22.08
CA ALA A 588 41.29 -41.02 22.22
C ALA A 588 42.58 -40.80 23.08
N VAL A 589 42.81 -39.57 23.61
CA VAL A 589 43.92 -39.12 24.51
C VAL A 589 45.19 -38.66 23.74
N PRO A 590 45.97 -37.61 24.13
CA PRO A 590 46.09 -36.95 25.45
C PRO A 590 45.66 -35.46 25.57
N VAL A 591 45.90 -34.87 26.77
CA VAL A 591 45.29 -33.63 27.30
C VAL A 591 46.31 -32.80 28.11
N SER A 592 46.20 -31.46 28.06
CA SER A 592 46.68 -30.51 29.09
C SER A 592 46.02 -29.12 28.93
N GLY A 593 45.58 -28.39 29.96
CA GLY A 593 45.41 -28.72 31.38
C GLY A 593 45.28 -27.47 32.28
N GLY A 594 44.22 -27.40 33.11
CA GLY A 594 44.12 -26.48 34.26
C GLY A 594 43.27 -25.20 34.07
N GLY A 595 42.39 -24.89 35.03
CA GLY A 595 41.64 -23.63 35.12
C GLY A 595 40.20 -23.80 35.62
N ALA A 596 39.84 -23.18 36.76
CA ALA A 596 38.46 -23.10 37.28
C ALA A 596 37.80 -21.76 36.88
N PRO A 597 36.46 -21.66 36.82
CA PRO A 597 35.79 -20.54 36.17
C PRO A 597 35.83 -19.24 37.01
N GLY A 598 36.21 -18.14 36.36
CA GLY A 598 36.04 -16.78 36.88
C GLY A 598 34.68 -16.18 36.49
N VAL A 599 34.23 -15.20 37.27
CA VAL A 599 32.98 -14.45 37.03
C VAL A 599 33.08 -13.65 35.72
N PRO A 600 32.05 -13.62 34.85
CA PRO A 600 32.05 -12.79 33.65
C PRO A 600 32.16 -11.30 34.01
N GLN A 601 33.20 -10.64 33.49
CA GLN A 601 33.41 -9.21 33.65
C GLN A 601 32.66 -8.44 32.54
N GLU A 602 32.10 -7.27 32.86
CA GLU A 602 31.31 -6.47 31.92
C GLU A 602 32.10 -6.09 30.67
N ALA A 603 31.48 -6.29 29.49
CA ALA A 603 32.07 -5.91 28.22
C ALA A 603 32.07 -4.38 28.05
N ARG A 604 33.26 -3.77 28.02
CA ARG A 604 33.42 -2.35 27.71
C ARG A 604 33.08 -2.07 26.23
N PRO A 605 32.39 -0.96 25.91
CA PRO A 605 32.10 -0.60 24.54
C PRO A 605 33.36 -0.27 23.74
N TRP A 606 33.38 -0.65 22.46
CA TRP A 606 34.46 -0.40 21.53
C TRP A 606 34.43 1.05 21.02
N PRO A 607 35.57 1.77 20.92
CA PRO A 607 35.58 3.15 20.42
C PRO A 607 35.34 3.21 18.89
N PRO A 608 34.63 4.22 18.38
CA PRO A 608 34.34 4.33 16.95
C PRO A 608 35.60 4.57 16.11
N PRO A 609 35.64 4.10 14.84
CA PRO A 609 36.76 4.34 13.94
C PRO A 609 36.88 5.82 13.52
N PRO A 610 38.09 6.30 13.18
CA PRO A 610 38.31 7.68 12.77
C PRO A 610 37.70 7.99 11.39
N LEU A 611 37.11 9.19 11.26
CA LEU A 611 36.47 9.65 10.03
C LEU A 611 37.50 9.99 8.92
N PRO A 612 37.22 9.70 7.63
CA PRO A 612 38.05 10.14 6.52
C PRO A 612 38.10 11.67 6.39
N GLY A 613 39.30 12.21 6.11
CA GLY A 613 39.52 13.66 5.96
C GLY A 613 38.98 14.22 4.63
N ALA A 614 38.38 15.41 4.67
CA ALA A 614 37.80 16.07 3.51
C ALA A 614 38.87 16.54 2.48
N PRO A 615 38.62 16.42 1.16
CA PRO A 615 39.59 16.75 0.12
C PRO A 615 39.74 18.27 -0.09
N LYS A 616 40.94 18.80 0.15
CA LYS A 616 41.29 20.19 -0.18
C LYS A 616 41.53 20.35 -1.69
N ARG A 617 40.68 21.12 -2.38
CA ARG A 617 40.89 21.54 -3.78
C ARG A 617 41.65 22.87 -3.86
N ASN A 618 42.97 22.80 -4.07
CA ASN A 618 43.75 23.94 -4.53
C ASN A 618 43.55 24.13 -6.04
N LEU A 619 43.14 25.31 -6.48
CA LEU A 619 43.24 25.74 -7.89
C LEU A 619 44.26 26.88 -8.01
N SER A 620 45.33 26.66 -8.78
CA SER A 620 46.28 27.73 -9.12
C SER A 620 46.95 27.51 -10.47
N LYS A 621 46.82 28.52 -11.33
CA LYS A 621 47.49 28.72 -12.65
C LYS A 621 46.96 27.85 -13.82
N VAL A 622 46.40 28.31 -14.97
CA VAL A 622 46.08 29.63 -15.63
C VAL A 622 46.88 29.89 -16.93
N LEU A 623 46.16 30.27 -18.02
CA LEU A 623 46.61 30.92 -19.29
C LEU A 623 47.49 30.08 -20.26
N MET A 624 47.54 30.32 -21.60
CA MET A 624 46.69 31.02 -22.60
C MET A 624 47.04 30.43 -24.02
N VAL A 625 46.32 30.64 -25.12
CA VAL A 625 46.37 31.73 -26.15
C VAL A 625 45.47 31.19 -27.29
N GLY A 626 44.66 31.91 -28.08
CA GLY A 626 44.38 33.35 -28.31
C GLY A 626 43.92 33.49 -29.78
N ALA A 627 43.40 34.60 -30.32
CA ALA A 627 42.87 35.89 -29.83
C ALA A 627 41.92 36.41 -30.97
N LEU A 628 41.58 37.66 -31.30
CA LEU A 628 41.89 39.07 -30.92
C LEU A 628 40.79 39.97 -31.55
N VAL A 629 40.79 41.31 -31.33
CA VAL A 629 40.06 42.36 -32.10
C VAL A 629 38.52 42.39 -31.91
N VAL A 630 37.81 43.45 -31.50
CA VAL A 630 38.05 44.80 -30.89
C VAL A 630 36.65 45.44 -30.68
N ALA A 631 36.33 46.51 -29.93
CA ALA A 631 36.75 47.20 -28.68
C ALA A 631 35.81 48.46 -28.56
N VAL A 632 35.85 49.42 -27.62
CA VAL A 632 36.77 49.85 -26.53
C VAL A 632 35.90 50.47 -25.38
N ILE A 633 36.44 51.45 -24.62
CA ILE A 633 35.74 52.43 -23.74
C ILE A 633 35.48 51.97 -22.27
N ALA A 634 35.34 52.97 -21.39
CA ALA A 634 35.21 52.94 -19.93
C ALA A 634 33.72 52.97 -19.47
N GLY A 635 33.34 52.81 -18.20
CA GLY A 635 34.08 52.58 -16.95
C GLY A 635 33.44 53.37 -15.79
N GLY A 636 33.72 53.01 -14.53
CA GLY A 636 33.19 53.75 -13.37
C GLY A 636 33.15 52.95 -12.07
N THR A 637 33.86 53.42 -11.05
CA THR A 637 33.85 52.90 -9.67
C THR A 637 33.24 53.92 -8.72
N THR A 638 32.53 53.49 -7.69
CA THR A 638 32.69 53.96 -6.28
C THR A 638 31.80 53.15 -5.34
N ALA A 639 32.06 53.22 -4.04
CA ALA A 639 31.32 52.48 -3.02
C ALA A 639 31.22 53.26 -1.69
N GLY A 640 30.11 53.04 -0.97
CA GLY A 640 29.99 53.22 0.48
C GLY A 640 29.75 54.62 1.03
N LEU A 641 28.83 54.71 2.00
CA LEU A 641 29.21 55.03 3.39
C LEU A 641 28.17 54.48 4.38
N ILE A 642 28.46 54.60 5.68
CA ILE A 642 27.69 54.05 6.81
C ILE A 642 27.62 55.13 7.91
N LEU A 643 26.56 55.14 8.73
CA LEU A 643 26.53 55.36 10.21
C LEU A 643 25.49 56.37 10.73
N LEU A 644 24.63 55.87 11.65
CA LEU A 644 24.09 56.54 12.86
C LEU A 644 23.17 57.78 12.65
N ASN A 645 22.35 58.22 13.61
CA ASN A 645 22.34 58.02 15.07
C ASN A 645 20.91 58.03 15.69
N LYS A 646 20.83 57.89 17.02
CA LYS A 646 19.63 57.94 17.89
C LYS A 646 18.73 59.18 17.72
N GLY A 647 17.46 59.03 18.09
CA GLY A 647 16.52 60.09 18.46
C GLY A 647 15.23 59.50 19.06
N ASP A 648 14.69 60.11 20.12
CA ASP A 648 13.59 59.59 20.92
C ASP A 648 12.20 60.22 20.59
N ASP A 649 11.17 59.65 21.22
CA ASP A 649 9.88 60.25 21.60
C ASP A 649 8.70 60.43 20.61
N LYS A 650 7.67 59.60 20.86
CA LYS A 650 6.26 59.95 21.17
C LYS A 650 5.37 60.70 20.16
N ALA A 651 4.31 59.95 19.78
CA ALA A 651 2.89 60.25 20.04
C ALA A 651 1.97 60.85 18.94
N ASP A 652 0.79 60.22 18.92
CA ASP A 652 -0.55 60.77 18.66
C ASP A 652 -0.99 61.30 17.28
N LYS A 653 -2.05 60.63 16.80
CA LYS A 653 -3.21 61.18 16.06
C LYS A 653 -3.00 61.66 14.62
N LYS A 654 -4.04 61.77 13.78
CA LYS A 654 -5.31 61.01 13.58
C LYS A 654 -5.96 61.61 12.31
N ASP A 655 -6.88 60.89 11.66
CA ASP A 655 -7.84 61.40 10.65
C ASP A 655 -7.21 61.86 9.30
N THR A 656 -7.88 61.84 8.13
CA THR A 656 -9.10 61.17 7.63
C THR A 656 -9.05 61.14 6.08
N ALA A 657 -10.12 60.64 5.44
CA ALA A 657 -10.57 60.99 4.08
C ALA A 657 -9.91 60.31 2.86
N ALA A 658 -10.47 59.14 2.56
CA ALA A 658 -10.75 58.58 1.23
C ALA A 658 -10.55 59.48 -0.02
N THR A 659 -10.00 58.88 -1.08
CA THR A 659 -10.62 58.97 -2.41
C THR A 659 -10.22 57.80 -3.31
N ALA A 660 -11.23 57.18 -3.93
CA ALA A 660 -11.16 56.36 -5.13
C ALA A 660 -12.26 56.91 -6.08
N PRO A 661 -12.34 56.53 -7.38
CA PRO A 661 -11.54 55.52 -8.09
C PRO A 661 -10.97 56.01 -9.44
N LEU A 662 -10.19 55.16 -10.12
CA LEU A 662 -10.60 54.67 -11.45
C LEU A 662 -9.84 53.39 -11.83
N VAL A 663 -10.50 52.52 -12.60
CA VAL A 663 -9.91 51.28 -13.16
C VAL A 663 -9.51 51.53 -14.61
N THR A 664 -8.26 51.24 -14.97
CA THR A 664 -7.86 50.94 -16.35
C THR A 664 -7.02 49.67 -16.36
N ALA A 665 -7.51 48.64 -17.03
CA ALA A 665 -6.77 47.40 -17.24
C ALA A 665 -5.90 47.49 -18.50
N SER A 666 -4.68 46.97 -18.44
CA SER A 666 -3.91 46.56 -19.62
C SER A 666 -2.97 45.44 -19.22
N ALA A 667 -3.12 44.29 -19.86
CA ALA A 667 -2.26 43.14 -19.65
C ALA A 667 -0.95 43.32 -20.42
N VAL A 668 0.18 42.96 -19.79
CA VAL A 668 1.46 42.75 -20.46
C VAL A 668 1.89 41.32 -20.15
N ALA A 669 1.84 40.46 -21.17
CA ALA A 669 2.29 39.08 -21.04
C ALA A 669 3.80 39.04 -20.81
N SER A 670 4.24 38.29 -19.80
CA SER A 670 5.65 37.99 -19.56
C SER A 670 5.94 36.56 -19.98
N ALA A 671 7.09 36.35 -20.64
CA ALA A 671 7.51 35.03 -21.12
C ALA A 671 7.74 34.03 -19.96
N PRO A 672 7.58 32.72 -20.19
CA PRO A 672 7.80 31.73 -19.13
C PRO A 672 9.24 31.78 -18.62
N ALA A 673 9.39 31.81 -17.29
CA ALA A 673 10.68 31.66 -16.66
C ALA A 673 11.29 30.30 -17.01
N SER A 674 12.60 30.25 -17.25
CA SER A 674 13.33 28.99 -17.37
C SER A 674 13.12 28.15 -16.12
N GLN A 675 12.60 26.92 -16.28
CA GLN A 675 12.43 26.00 -15.16
C GLN A 675 13.78 25.81 -14.44
N ALA A 676 13.86 26.26 -13.19
CA ALA A 676 14.96 25.88 -12.32
C ALA A 676 14.90 24.36 -12.12
N VAL A 677 16.06 23.69 -12.18
CA VAL A 677 16.14 22.27 -11.83
C VAL A 677 15.87 22.17 -10.32
N VAL A 678 14.64 21.80 -9.98
CA VAL A 678 14.26 21.52 -8.59
C VAL A 678 15.05 20.28 -8.15
N ASP A 679 15.87 20.43 -7.11
CA ASP A 679 16.49 19.29 -6.45
C ASP A 679 15.38 18.43 -5.83
N PRO A 680 15.16 17.18 -6.27
CA PRO A 680 14.11 16.31 -5.72
C PRO A 680 14.37 15.91 -4.26
N LEU A 681 15.50 16.33 -3.67
CA LEU A 681 15.82 16.16 -2.27
C LEU A 681 15.50 17.39 -1.40
N ALA A 682 15.13 18.53 -1.99
CA ALA A 682 14.77 19.75 -1.28
C ALA A 682 13.41 19.64 -0.55
N PRO A 683 13.21 20.37 0.56
CA PRO A 683 11.89 20.50 1.19
C PRO A 683 10.98 21.43 0.36
N PRO A 684 9.64 21.32 0.47
CA PRO A 684 8.71 22.17 -0.26
C PRO A 684 8.85 23.62 0.17
N THR A 685 8.93 24.56 -0.79
CA THR A 685 8.95 26.01 -0.49
C THR A 685 7.55 26.60 -0.32
N ASP A 686 6.51 25.77 -0.38
CA ASP A 686 5.12 26.15 -0.14
C ASP A 686 4.92 26.77 1.26
N THR A 687 4.23 27.90 1.28
CA THR A 687 3.76 28.53 2.51
C THR A 687 2.84 27.56 3.26
N MET A 688 3.12 27.32 4.53
CA MET A 688 2.20 26.72 5.50
C MET A 688 1.63 27.80 6.42
N LEU A 689 0.43 27.55 6.96
CA LEU A 689 -0.07 28.23 8.14
C LEU A 689 0.37 27.45 9.38
N ILE A 690 0.71 28.16 10.45
CA ILE A 690 1.04 27.58 11.76
C ILE A 690 0.36 28.39 12.87
N ARG A 691 -0.05 27.73 13.96
CA ARG A 691 -0.39 28.41 15.21
C ARG A 691 0.89 28.72 15.97
N VAL A 692 1.01 29.93 16.49
CA VAL A 692 2.13 30.37 17.33
C VAL A 692 1.59 30.85 18.66
N ASP A 693 2.06 30.23 19.75
CA ASP A 693 1.59 30.53 21.10
C ASP A 693 2.55 31.51 21.78
N SER A 694 2.04 32.62 22.32
CA SER A 694 2.83 33.60 23.07
C SER A 694 2.32 33.69 24.52
N PRO A 695 3.19 33.73 25.54
CA PRO A 695 2.72 33.92 26.91
C PRO A 695 1.99 35.26 27.06
N GLN A 696 0.86 35.26 27.74
CA GLN A 696 0.12 36.47 28.07
C GLN A 696 0.84 37.22 29.19
N ALA A 697 0.94 38.54 29.10
CA ALA A 697 1.66 39.34 30.08
C ALA A 697 0.95 39.30 31.45
N GLY A 698 1.51 38.56 32.41
CA GLY A 698 0.97 38.41 33.76
C GLY A 698 0.01 37.22 33.96
N SER A 699 -0.12 36.30 32.99
CA SER A 699 -0.86 35.05 33.13
C SER A 699 -0.01 33.86 32.66
N GLU A 700 -0.34 32.64 33.09
CA GLU A 700 0.20 31.40 32.51
C GLU A 700 -0.50 31.02 31.19
N GLU A 701 -1.64 31.67 30.90
CA GLU A 701 -2.38 31.54 29.65
C GLU A 701 -1.52 31.96 28.44
N ARG A 702 -1.83 31.36 27.29
CA ARG A 702 -1.06 31.58 26.05
C ARG A 702 -1.97 32.09 24.95
N ASN A 703 -1.64 33.28 24.47
CA ASN A 703 -2.25 33.91 23.32
C ASN A 703 -1.80 33.18 22.05
N SER A 704 -2.68 32.36 21.47
CA SER A 704 -2.47 31.79 20.13
C SER A 704 -2.78 32.82 19.04
N LYS A 705 -2.01 32.78 17.94
CA LYS A 705 -2.27 33.50 16.68
C LYS A 705 -1.79 32.68 15.49
N ILE A 706 -2.30 32.96 14.30
CA ILE A 706 -1.86 32.30 13.05
C ILE A 706 -0.75 33.10 12.37
N TYR A 707 0.28 32.39 11.92
CA TYR A 707 1.38 32.92 11.14
C TYR A 707 1.53 32.12 9.83
N THR A 708 2.01 32.77 8.78
CA THR A 708 2.57 32.09 7.60
C THR A 708 4.04 31.78 7.83
N LEU A 709 4.48 30.60 7.39
CA LEU A 709 5.86 30.13 7.41
C LEU A 709 6.15 29.44 6.08
N LYS A 710 7.36 29.61 5.54
CA LYS A 710 7.85 28.83 4.39
C LYS A 710 9.10 28.05 4.81
N PRO A 711 9.18 26.74 4.52
CA PRO A 711 10.40 25.97 4.78
C PRO A 711 11.58 26.54 3.98
N GLY A 712 12.68 26.83 4.67
CA GLY A 712 13.88 27.43 4.08
C GLY A 712 13.92 28.96 4.07
N GLU A 713 12.83 29.66 4.41
CA GLU A 713 12.89 31.09 4.74
C GLU A 713 13.07 31.28 6.26
N ASP A 714 13.99 32.16 6.66
CA ASP A 714 14.27 32.45 8.07
C ASP A 714 13.14 33.19 8.80
N ALA A 715 12.05 33.59 8.14
CA ALA A 715 11.01 34.44 8.73
C ALA A 715 9.62 33.80 8.64
N ARG A 716 8.92 33.75 9.79
CA ARG A 716 7.47 33.59 9.85
C ARG A 716 6.82 34.98 9.93
N THR A 717 5.69 35.16 9.27
CA THR A 717 4.96 36.45 9.20
C THR A 717 3.60 36.29 9.86
N LEU A 718 3.18 37.25 10.68
CA LEU A 718 1.84 37.23 11.28
C LEU A 718 0.78 37.31 10.18
N LEU A 719 -0.21 36.41 10.20
CA LEU A 719 -1.33 36.50 9.27
C LEU A 719 -2.14 37.77 9.57
N PRO A 720 -2.39 38.66 8.58
CA PRO A 720 -3.17 39.86 8.81
C PRO A 720 -4.56 39.53 9.38
N ASN A 721 -5.07 40.38 10.27
CA ASN A 721 -6.32 40.17 11.00
C ASN A 721 -6.42 38.87 11.83
N SER A 722 -5.30 38.18 12.12
CA SER A 722 -5.28 37.14 13.16
C SER A 722 -5.29 37.75 14.57
N THR A 723 -6.29 37.32 15.34
CA THR A 723 -6.60 37.75 16.71
C THR A 723 -6.07 36.73 17.72
N VAL A 724 -6.03 37.14 19.00
CA VAL A 724 -5.75 36.20 20.09
C VAL A 724 -6.87 35.15 20.12
N GLY A 725 -6.52 33.88 20.29
CA GLY A 725 -7.49 32.77 20.33
C GLY A 725 -7.69 32.06 19.00
N ASP A 726 -7.08 32.53 17.91
CA ASP A 726 -7.09 31.81 16.64
C ASP A 726 -6.28 30.50 16.72
N ALA A 727 -6.85 29.41 16.22
CA ALA A 727 -6.26 28.08 16.18
C ALA A 727 -6.72 27.27 14.94
N LEU A 728 -6.14 26.08 14.76
CA LEU A 728 -6.53 25.08 13.76
C LEU A 728 -6.75 25.65 12.33
N PRO A 729 -5.81 26.42 11.77
CA PRO A 729 -5.98 27.08 10.48
C PRO A 729 -6.03 26.08 9.32
N LYS A 730 -6.89 26.32 8.33
CA LYS A 730 -6.96 25.53 7.08
C LYS A 730 -7.16 26.38 5.83
N TRP A 731 -6.32 26.15 4.83
CA TRP A 731 -6.50 26.67 3.47
C TRP A 731 -7.76 26.09 2.81
N SER A 732 -8.42 26.88 1.98
CA SER A 732 -9.28 26.37 0.90
C SER A 732 -8.43 25.61 -0.14
N ARG A 733 -9.05 24.72 -0.91
CA ARG A 733 -8.36 23.90 -1.93
C ARG A 733 -7.78 24.76 -3.06
N ASP A 734 -8.45 25.87 -3.41
CA ASP A 734 -7.94 26.90 -4.32
C ASP A 734 -6.91 27.86 -3.70
N ARG A 735 -6.68 27.76 -2.38
CA ARG A 735 -5.81 28.59 -1.53
C ARG A 735 -6.13 30.10 -1.52
N ASN A 736 -7.32 30.52 -1.97
CA ASN A 736 -7.77 31.91 -1.92
C ASN A 736 -8.40 32.29 -0.56
N GLN A 737 -8.77 31.33 0.27
CA GLN A 737 -9.39 31.54 1.59
C GLN A 737 -8.74 30.69 2.69
N ILE A 738 -9.00 31.09 3.93
CA ILE A 738 -8.53 30.44 5.16
C ILE A 738 -9.72 30.34 6.11
N ALA A 739 -9.96 29.14 6.64
CA ALA A 739 -10.86 28.90 7.77
C ALA A 739 -10.05 28.71 9.05
N ILE A 740 -10.54 29.26 10.17
CA ILE A 740 -9.90 29.23 11.48
C ILE A 740 -10.94 28.88 12.54
N THR A 741 -10.54 28.03 13.49
CA THR A 741 -11.28 27.83 14.75
C THR A 741 -10.81 28.89 15.74
N HIS A 742 -11.71 29.78 16.15
CA HIS A 742 -11.41 30.90 17.04
C HIS A 742 -12.04 30.65 18.43
N VAL A 743 -11.23 30.81 19.48
CA VAL A 743 -11.62 30.59 20.88
C VAL A 743 -11.60 31.91 21.64
N ASP A 744 -12.72 32.30 22.26
CA ASP A 744 -12.86 33.49 23.08
C ASP A 744 -13.53 33.11 24.43
N GLY A 745 -12.69 32.82 25.43
CA GLY A 745 -13.14 32.20 26.68
C GLY A 745 -13.74 30.81 26.44
N ASP A 746 -14.97 30.61 26.93
CA ASP A 746 -15.75 29.38 26.67
C ASP A 746 -16.39 29.34 25.26
N HIS A 747 -16.37 30.46 24.51
CA HIS A 747 -16.98 30.52 23.18
C HIS A 747 -16.04 30.01 22.10
N VAL A 748 -16.56 29.21 21.16
CA VAL A 748 -15.79 28.74 20.00
C VAL A 748 -16.58 28.99 18.72
N SER A 749 -15.93 29.61 17.74
CA SER A 749 -16.49 29.91 16.43
C SER A 749 -15.61 29.43 15.28
N ILE A 750 -16.24 29.24 14.11
CA ILE A 750 -15.53 29.12 12.84
C ILE A 750 -15.61 30.46 12.10
N ASP A 751 -14.44 31.01 11.80
CA ASP A 751 -14.27 32.24 11.03
C ASP A 751 -13.61 31.93 9.67
N ILE A 752 -14.03 32.63 8.61
CA ILE A 752 -13.39 32.59 7.28
C ILE A 752 -12.81 33.96 6.95
N MET A 753 -11.63 33.97 6.32
CA MET A 753 -11.00 35.15 5.71
C MET A 753 -10.38 34.79 4.35
N ASN A 754 -10.04 35.81 3.56
CA ASN A 754 -9.25 35.64 2.35
C ASN A 754 -7.78 35.28 2.70
N ALA A 755 -7.02 34.79 1.72
CA ALA A 755 -5.60 34.40 1.87
C ALA A 755 -4.67 35.52 2.37
N ASP A 756 -5.02 36.78 2.14
CA ASP A 756 -4.32 37.97 2.64
C ASP A 756 -4.79 38.43 4.03
N GLY A 757 -5.70 37.69 4.66
CA GLY A 757 -6.36 38.02 5.92
C GLY A 757 -7.52 39.02 5.79
N SER A 758 -7.82 39.54 4.60
CA SER A 758 -8.95 40.45 4.39
C SER A 758 -10.30 39.72 4.47
N GLY A 759 -11.39 40.47 4.65
CA GLY A 759 -12.75 39.90 4.60
C GLY A 759 -13.11 38.93 5.73
N ARG A 760 -12.38 38.93 6.86
CA ARG A 760 -12.67 38.08 8.03
C ARG A 760 -14.12 38.24 8.47
N HIS A 761 -14.86 37.14 8.53
CA HIS A 761 -16.22 37.06 9.06
C HIS A 761 -16.47 35.70 9.70
N ARG A 762 -17.39 35.64 10.67
CA ARG A 762 -17.82 34.40 11.31
C ARG A 762 -18.85 33.68 10.42
N VAL A 763 -18.75 32.35 10.36
CA VAL A 763 -19.71 31.48 9.64
C VAL A 763 -20.41 30.46 10.52
N ALA A 764 -19.87 30.13 11.70
CA ALA A 764 -20.56 29.31 12.70
C ALA A 764 -20.17 29.69 14.14
N ASP A 765 -21.15 29.66 15.03
CA ASP A 765 -21.00 29.74 16.49
C ASP A 765 -21.24 28.36 17.14
N ASP A 766 -20.88 28.18 18.40
CA ASP A 766 -20.88 26.91 19.16
C ASP A 766 -20.27 25.75 18.34
N ALA A 767 -19.14 26.05 17.70
CA ALA A 767 -18.54 25.26 16.64
C ALA A 767 -17.01 25.25 16.78
N GLY A 768 -16.40 24.07 16.69
CA GLY A 768 -14.96 23.90 16.87
C GLY A 768 -14.47 22.56 16.33
N GLY A 769 -13.40 22.05 16.96
CA GLY A 769 -12.59 20.98 16.37
C GLY A 769 -11.76 21.49 15.19
N ARG A 770 -11.09 20.57 14.49
CA ARG A 770 -10.41 20.87 13.21
C ARG A 770 -11.47 21.03 12.12
N VAL A 771 -11.42 22.16 11.41
CA VAL A 771 -12.27 22.44 10.25
C VAL A 771 -11.75 21.74 8.99
N ALA A 772 -12.61 21.52 7.98
CA ALA A 772 -12.17 21.09 6.66
C ALA A 772 -13.09 21.56 5.52
N TRP A 773 -12.48 22.04 4.44
CA TRP A 773 -13.14 22.47 3.22
C TRP A 773 -13.55 21.28 2.33
N SER A 774 -14.70 21.36 1.66
CA SER A 774 -15.08 20.42 0.62
C SER A 774 -14.25 20.62 -0.65
N ALA A 775 -14.12 19.58 -1.48
CA ALA A 775 -13.31 19.62 -2.71
C ALA A 775 -13.77 20.64 -3.78
N ASP A 776 -14.89 21.33 -3.56
CA ASP A 776 -15.43 22.43 -4.39
C ASP A 776 -15.42 23.80 -3.70
N ASP A 777 -14.74 23.92 -2.54
CA ASP A 777 -14.59 25.10 -1.67
C ASP A 777 -15.89 25.81 -1.23
N LYS A 778 -17.04 25.17 -1.45
CA LYS A 778 -18.37 25.75 -1.15
C LYS A 778 -18.94 25.32 0.20
N LYS A 779 -18.25 24.44 0.93
CA LYS A 779 -18.77 23.86 2.18
C LYS A 779 -17.62 23.63 3.16
N ILE A 780 -17.92 23.75 4.45
CA ILE A 780 -16.97 23.41 5.53
C ILE A 780 -17.61 22.39 6.45
N ALA A 781 -16.86 21.33 6.79
CA ALA A 781 -17.16 20.43 7.89
C ALA A 781 -16.44 20.88 9.17
N PHE A 782 -17.12 20.73 10.30
CA PHE A 782 -16.64 21.08 11.64
C PHE A 782 -17.44 20.33 12.70
N ILE A 783 -16.99 20.34 13.96
CA ILE A 783 -17.78 19.84 15.08
C ILE A 783 -18.68 20.95 15.62
N LYS A 784 -19.99 20.69 15.70
CA LYS A 784 -20.96 21.57 16.37
C LYS A 784 -21.77 20.77 17.38
N GLU A 785 -22.14 21.41 18.48
CA GLU A 785 -23.05 20.83 19.44
C GLU A 785 -24.52 20.89 18.96
N PHE A 786 -25.22 19.77 19.08
CA PHE A 786 -26.67 19.67 18.91
C PHE A 786 -27.25 19.01 20.16
N ALA A 787 -28.03 19.77 20.94
CA ALA A 787 -28.70 19.33 22.16
C ALA A 787 -27.77 18.62 23.18
N GLY A 788 -26.62 19.24 23.51
CA GLY A 788 -25.66 18.68 24.47
C GLY A 788 -24.68 17.65 23.90
N ILE A 789 -24.72 17.38 22.59
CA ILE A 789 -23.90 16.33 21.95
C ILE A 789 -23.12 16.91 20.76
N LYS A 790 -21.80 16.75 20.77
CA LYS A 790 -20.90 17.07 19.64
C LYS A 790 -21.17 16.18 18.43
N GLN A 791 -21.35 16.81 17.26
CA GLN A 791 -21.61 16.14 15.97
C GLN A 791 -20.83 16.80 14.85
N ILE A 792 -20.50 16.03 13.81
CA ILE A 792 -20.03 16.58 12.53
C ILE A 792 -21.21 17.29 11.87
N ALA A 793 -21.03 18.58 11.62
CA ALA A 793 -21.90 19.39 10.80
C ALA A 793 -21.20 19.73 9.47
N VAL A 794 -22.00 20.05 8.46
CA VAL A 794 -21.55 20.63 7.19
C VAL A 794 -22.34 21.90 6.93
N LEU A 795 -21.67 23.04 6.82
CA LEU A 795 -22.26 24.30 6.36
C LEU A 795 -21.98 24.47 4.87
N ASN A 796 -23.02 24.80 4.08
CA ASN A 796 -22.88 25.25 2.71
C ASN A 796 -22.76 26.79 2.67
N LEU A 797 -21.59 27.28 2.27
CA LEU A 797 -21.26 28.72 2.26
C LEU A 797 -22.03 29.51 1.19
N VAL A 798 -22.60 28.84 0.18
CA VAL A 798 -23.35 29.49 -0.91
C VAL A 798 -24.84 29.63 -0.56
N THR A 799 -25.42 28.66 0.15
CA THR A 799 -26.84 28.69 0.56
C THR A 799 -27.06 29.07 2.02
N ASN A 800 -25.98 29.17 2.81
CA ASN A 800 -25.98 29.26 4.27
C ASN A 800 -26.75 28.11 4.97
N GLU A 801 -26.81 26.94 4.32
CA GLU A 801 -27.52 25.76 4.82
C GLU A 801 -26.62 24.93 5.73
N LEU A 802 -27.04 24.74 6.99
CA LEU A 802 -26.34 23.92 7.98
C LEU A 802 -26.97 22.52 8.08
N LYS A 803 -26.22 21.49 7.68
CA LYS A 803 -26.63 20.08 7.76
C LYS A 803 -25.90 19.35 8.90
N GLN A 804 -26.65 18.87 9.89
CA GLN A 804 -26.14 17.86 10.84
C GLN A 804 -25.88 16.55 10.08
N LEU A 805 -24.65 16.03 10.12
CA LEU A 805 -24.26 14.82 9.39
C LEU A 805 -24.26 13.56 10.29
N THR A 806 -23.80 13.69 11.54
CA THR A 806 -23.81 12.60 12.54
C THR A 806 -24.86 12.84 13.63
N ARG A 807 -25.36 11.75 14.23
CA ARG A 807 -26.44 11.72 15.23
C ARG A 807 -26.11 10.83 16.44
N SER A 808 -25.12 9.95 16.37
CA SER A 808 -24.72 9.10 17.51
C SER A 808 -24.20 9.92 18.69
N SER A 809 -24.43 9.42 19.91
CA SER A 809 -23.96 10.02 21.17
C SER A 809 -22.49 9.78 21.48
N LEU A 810 -21.76 9.09 20.60
CA LEU A 810 -20.33 8.82 20.76
C LEU A 810 -19.50 10.09 20.53
N GLU A 811 -18.43 10.26 21.32
CA GLU A 811 -17.46 11.35 21.19
C GLU A 811 -16.71 11.22 19.85
N LYS A 812 -16.60 12.33 19.10
CA LYS A 812 -16.00 12.39 17.77
C LYS A 812 -15.43 13.77 17.49
N ASP A 813 -14.29 13.84 16.81
CA ASP A 813 -13.65 15.10 16.39
C ASP A 813 -12.73 14.91 15.16
N ASP A 814 -12.04 15.96 14.74
CA ASP A 814 -11.12 16.03 13.60
C ASP A 814 -11.74 15.59 12.26
N ALA A 815 -12.83 16.26 11.87
CA ALA A 815 -13.47 16.05 10.58
C ALA A 815 -12.59 16.54 9.41
N MET A 816 -12.23 15.67 8.48
CA MET A 816 -11.56 16.03 7.22
C MET A 816 -12.26 15.46 5.98
N TRP A 817 -12.57 16.33 5.01
CA TRP A 817 -13.13 15.93 3.72
C TRP A 817 -12.16 15.11 2.87
N SER A 818 -12.70 14.18 2.09
CA SER A 818 -11.97 13.44 1.06
C SER A 818 -11.60 14.37 -0.12
N PRO A 819 -10.42 14.18 -0.77
CA PRO A 819 -10.01 14.99 -1.91
C PRO A 819 -10.96 14.96 -3.12
N ASP A 820 -11.86 13.98 -3.19
CA ASP A 820 -12.87 13.81 -4.24
C ASP A 820 -14.27 14.35 -3.88
N GLY A 821 -14.46 14.86 -2.66
CA GLY A 821 -15.73 15.45 -2.22
C GLY A 821 -16.86 14.46 -1.92
N LYS A 822 -16.59 13.19 -1.60
CA LYS A 822 -17.64 12.19 -1.31
C LYS A 822 -17.76 11.77 0.17
N SER A 823 -16.67 11.83 0.93
CA SER A 823 -16.57 11.29 2.30
C SER A 823 -15.91 12.27 3.27
N ILE A 824 -16.07 12.02 4.57
CA ILE A 824 -15.36 12.71 5.66
C ILE A 824 -14.68 11.65 6.55
N LEU A 825 -13.37 11.78 6.75
CA LEU A 825 -12.65 11.11 7.84
C LEU A 825 -12.87 11.84 9.15
N TYR A 826 -12.83 11.09 10.25
CA TYR A 826 -12.88 11.60 11.61
C TYR A 826 -12.40 10.50 12.57
N TRP A 827 -12.05 10.84 13.82
CA TRP A 827 -11.92 9.83 14.87
C TRP A 827 -13.21 9.74 15.69
N LEU A 828 -13.51 8.53 16.17
CA LEU A 828 -14.69 8.17 16.94
C LEU A 828 -14.26 7.35 18.15
N ASN A 829 -14.61 7.80 19.36
CA ASN A 829 -14.40 7.04 20.59
C ASN A 829 -15.52 6.00 20.76
N LYS A 830 -15.14 4.73 20.79
CA LYS A 830 -16.06 3.61 21.04
C LYS A 830 -15.52 2.76 22.18
N GLY A 831 -16.15 2.84 23.36
CA GLY A 831 -15.76 2.07 24.54
C GLY A 831 -14.44 2.51 25.18
N GLY A 832 -14.04 3.77 25.03
CA GLY A 832 -12.75 4.29 25.52
C GLY A 832 -11.59 4.15 24.53
N VAL A 833 -11.85 3.64 23.32
CA VAL A 833 -10.86 3.53 22.24
C VAL A 833 -11.28 4.41 21.05
N ARG A 834 -10.47 5.40 20.72
CA ARG A 834 -10.61 6.25 19.53
C ARG A 834 -10.04 5.52 18.31
N GLN A 835 -10.87 5.33 17.30
CA GLN A 835 -10.51 4.76 16.00
C GLN A 835 -10.96 5.70 14.87
N ILE A 836 -10.31 5.62 13.71
CA ILE A 836 -10.60 6.46 12.55
C ILE A 836 -11.67 5.79 11.68
N TYR A 837 -12.65 6.57 11.24
CA TYR A 837 -13.75 6.14 10.38
C TYR A 837 -13.94 7.10 9.21
N GLU A 838 -14.46 6.58 8.10
CA GLU A 838 -14.87 7.33 6.91
C GLU A 838 -16.39 7.30 6.76
N LEU A 839 -17.03 8.47 6.73
CA LEU A 839 -18.48 8.63 6.57
C LEU A 839 -18.82 9.28 5.21
N THR A 840 -19.59 8.59 4.38
CA THR A 840 -20.09 9.11 3.10
C THR A 840 -21.10 10.25 3.31
N VAL A 841 -20.86 11.42 2.71
CA VAL A 841 -21.61 12.67 2.97
C VAL A 841 -23.02 12.67 2.34
N ALA A 842 -23.18 11.99 1.21
CA ALA A 842 -24.44 11.92 0.47
C ALA A 842 -25.52 11.11 1.21
N ASN A 843 -25.14 9.98 1.80
CA ASN A 843 -26.02 9.08 2.54
C ASN A 843 -25.31 8.60 3.83
N PRO A 844 -25.25 9.45 4.87
CA PRO A 844 -24.47 9.16 6.07
C PRO A 844 -25.08 8.00 6.87
N LYS A 845 -24.34 6.89 6.96
CA LYS A 845 -24.64 5.74 7.80
C LYS A 845 -23.55 5.62 8.87
N GLU A 846 -23.83 6.06 10.09
CA GLU A 846 -22.88 5.92 11.20
C GLU A 846 -22.64 4.45 11.59
N PRO A 847 -21.42 4.07 12.03
CA PRO A 847 -20.24 4.92 12.19
C PRO A 847 -19.42 5.15 10.91
N GLY A 848 -19.89 4.71 9.73
CA GLY A 848 -19.12 4.71 8.49
C GLY A 848 -18.21 3.49 8.35
N ARG A 849 -17.30 3.49 7.36
CA ARG A 849 -16.27 2.45 7.21
C ARG A 849 -15.19 2.69 8.26
N GLN A 850 -14.88 1.69 9.08
CA GLN A 850 -13.76 1.76 10.02
C GLN A 850 -12.44 1.59 9.26
N ILE A 851 -11.47 2.47 9.51
CA ILE A 851 -10.16 2.49 8.82
C ILE A 851 -9.08 1.88 9.72
N THR A 852 -8.93 2.39 10.96
CA THR A 852 -7.99 1.82 11.94
C THR A 852 -8.68 0.79 12.84
N LYS A 853 -7.95 -0.26 13.20
CA LYS A 853 -8.42 -1.40 14.02
C LYS A 853 -7.92 -1.27 15.46
N ALA A 854 -8.79 -1.54 16.43
CA ALA A 854 -8.53 -1.27 17.86
C ALA A 854 -7.26 -1.94 18.43
N SER A 855 -6.75 -2.98 17.77
CA SER A 855 -5.47 -3.63 18.06
C SER A 855 -4.22 -2.75 17.85
N LEU A 856 -4.34 -1.62 17.14
CA LEU A 856 -3.24 -0.65 16.96
C LEU A 856 -2.99 0.18 18.22
N GLY A 857 -4.04 0.58 18.94
CA GLY A 857 -4.00 1.60 19.99
C GLY A 857 -4.87 2.81 19.65
N GLN A 858 -4.69 3.92 20.37
CA GLN A 858 -5.53 5.13 20.26
C GLN A 858 -5.14 5.96 19.01
N THR A 859 -6.04 6.11 18.04
CA THR A 859 -5.74 6.86 16.79
C THR A 859 -6.52 8.18 16.73
N ASN A 860 -5.80 9.29 16.51
CA ASN A 860 -6.31 10.66 16.47
C ASN A 860 -5.80 11.39 15.20
N ASP A 861 -6.20 12.64 15.01
CA ASP A 861 -5.67 13.59 14.00
C ASP A 861 -5.63 13.07 12.53
N PRO A 862 -6.67 12.40 12.00
CA PRO A 862 -6.65 11.83 10.65
C PRO A 862 -6.53 12.90 9.55
N VAL A 863 -5.64 12.65 8.58
CA VAL A 863 -5.45 13.51 7.40
C VAL A 863 -5.25 12.70 6.12
N TYR A 864 -6.10 12.93 5.12
CA TYR A 864 -5.94 12.35 3.77
C TYR A 864 -4.65 12.84 3.08
N SER A 865 -4.02 11.95 2.31
CA SER A 865 -3.08 12.33 1.25
C SER A 865 -3.76 13.24 0.21
N PRO A 866 -3.02 14.09 -0.52
CA PRO A 866 -3.61 14.90 -1.60
C PRO A 866 -4.31 14.08 -2.70
N ARG A 867 -3.94 12.80 -2.82
CA ARG A 867 -4.52 11.82 -3.77
C ARG A 867 -5.76 11.09 -3.23
N GLY A 868 -5.94 10.99 -1.91
CA GLY A 868 -7.05 10.27 -1.27
C GLY A 868 -6.86 8.75 -1.16
N ASP A 869 -5.64 8.26 -1.38
CA ASP A 869 -5.23 6.85 -1.30
C ASP A 869 -4.69 6.45 0.09
N GLN A 870 -4.26 7.42 0.90
CA GLN A 870 -3.65 7.19 2.21
C GLN A 870 -4.13 8.20 3.27
N VAL A 871 -3.91 7.87 4.54
CA VAL A 871 -4.25 8.66 5.73
C VAL A 871 -3.05 8.70 6.67
N LEU A 872 -2.53 9.90 6.96
CA LEU A 872 -1.66 10.13 8.11
C LEU A 872 -2.52 10.27 9.37
N PHE A 873 -2.05 9.76 10.49
CA PHE A 873 -2.72 9.87 11.78
C PHE A 873 -1.73 9.79 12.95
N THR A 874 -2.18 10.24 14.11
CA THR A 874 -1.43 10.15 15.36
C THR A 874 -1.81 8.88 16.10
N LEU A 875 -0.86 7.96 16.31
CA LEU A 875 -1.04 6.80 17.17
C LEU A 875 -0.46 7.09 18.56
N ALA A 876 -1.31 7.19 19.58
CA ALA A 876 -0.91 7.38 20.97
C ALA A 876 -0.82 6.04 21.72
N LYS A 877 0.32 5.81 22.39
CA LYS A 877 0.61 4.57 23.12
C LYS A 877 1.59 4.82 24.27
N ASP A 878 1.26 4.25 25.44
CA ASP A 878 2.14 4.16 26.63
C ASP A 878 2.79 5.49 27.08
N GLY A 879 2.10 6.62 26.87
CA GLY A 879 2.57 7.97 27.21
C GLY A 879 3.36 8.69 26.10
N THR A 880 3.56 8.03 24.95
CA THR A 880 4.17 8.58 23.73
C THR A 880 3.14 8.65 22.60
N SER A 881 3.47 9.34 21.50
CA SER A 881 2.71 9.20 20.25
C SER A 881 3.60 9.41 19.03
N ASP A 882 3.28 8.68 17.97
CA ASP A 882 3.97 8.71 16.69
C ASP A 882 3.02 9.10 15.56
N ILE A 883 3.56 9.63 14.47
CA ILE A 883 2.85 9.72 13.20
C ILE A 883 2.91 8.37 12.48
N TRP A 884 1.75 7.89 12.07
CA TRP A 884 1.55 6.64 11.31
C TRP A 884 0.83 6.93 10.00
N LEU A 885 1.01 6.04 9.03
CA LEU A 885 0.39 6.08 7.70
C LEU A 885 -0.40 4.76 7.50
N VAL A 886 -1.62 4.86 6.99
CA VAL A 886 -2.46 3.72 6.59
C VAL A 886 -3.08 4.03 5.23
N ASN A 887 -3.37 3.01 4.43
CA ASN A 887 -4.13 3.19 3.19
C ASN A 887 -5.61 3.51 3.51
N THR A 888 -6.35 4.16 2.62
CA THR A 888 -7.76 4.56 2.90
C THR A 888 -8.74 3.39 2.98
N ASP A 889 -8.37 2.18 2.57
CA ASP A 889 -9.11 0.94 2.83
C ASP A 889 -8.90 0.39 4.26
N GLY A 890 -7.89 0.87 4.98
CA GLY A 890 -7.45 0.35 6.29
C GLY A 890 -6.31 -0.67 6.21
N SER A 891 -5.70 -0.89 5.04
CA SER A 891 -4.53 -1.78 4.86
C SER A 891 -3.20 -1.08 5.12
N ASN A 892 -2.14 -1.88 5.30
CA ASN A 892 -0.77 -1.42 5.52
C ASN A 892 -0.56 -0.29 6.57
N PRO A 893 -1.14 -0.35 7.80
CA PRO A 893 -0.84 0.63 8.85
C PRO A 893 0.60 0.51 9.35
N HIS A 894 1.42 1.55 9.18
CA HIS A 894 2.83 1.55 9.57
C HIS A 894 3.30 2.90 10.15
N ARG A 895 4.31 2.82 11.02
CA ARG A 895 4.94 3.95 11.70
C ARG A 895 5.83 4.73 10.71
N VAL A 896 5.67 6.05 10.62
CA VAL A 896 6.50 6.91 9.73
C VAL A 896 7.41 7.90 10.46
N THR A 897 7.15 8.21 11.74
CA THR A 897 8.11 8.91 12.63
C THR A 897 8.48 8.01 13.82
N SER A 898 9.62 8.24 14.47
CA SER A 898 10.13 7.30 15.49
C SER A 898 10.81 7.95 16.71
N ASN A 899 10.37 9.15 17.08
CA ASN A 899 10.93 9.89 18.20
C ASN A 899 10.37 9.38 19.54
N PRO A 900 11.11 9.48 20.66
CA PRO A 900 10.55 9.24 22.01
C PRO A 900 9.71 10.42 22.55
N ALA A 901 9.62 11.53 21.82
CA ALA A 901 8.70 12.63 22.14
C ALA A 901 7.23 12.27 21.83
N ILE A 902 6.31 13.16 22.18
CA ILE A 902 4.90 13.08 21.75
C ILE A 902 4.79 13.81 20.40
N GLU A 903 4.43 13.08 19.35
CA GLU A 903 4.26 13.59 17.99
C GLU A 903 2.79 13.53 17.56
N MET A 904 2.27 14.62 17.00
CA MET A 904 0.84 14.81 16.71
C MET A 904 0.58 15.79 15.55
N ASP A 905 -0.69 16.07 15.22
CA ASP A 905 -1.09 17.11 14.25
C ASP A 905 -0.44 17.02 12.85
N PRO A 906 -0.53 15.89 12.12
CA PRO A 906 0.01 15.80 10.77
C PRO A 906 -0.72 16.70 9.75
N THR A 907 -0.01 17.06 8.69
CA THR A 907 -0.50 17.65 7.43
C THR A 907 0.43 17.25 6.27
N PHE A 908 -0.10 16.89 5.11
CA PHE A 908 0.73 16.63 3.91
C PHE A 908 1.15 17.93 3.21
N SER A 909 2.28 17.93 2.53
CA SER A 909 2.58 18.92 1.49
C SER A 909 1.64 18.75 0.28
N PRO A 910 1.44 19.77 -0.58
CA PRO A 910 0.48 19.68 -1.69
C PRO A 910 0.79 18.59 -2.72
N ASP A 911 2.06 18.18 -2.84
CA ASP A 911 2.54 17.09 -3.70
C ASP A 911 2.47 15.70 -3.02
N GLY A 912 2.25 15.63 -1.71
CA GLY A 912 2.27 14.42 -0.89
C GLY A 912 3.66 13.83 -0.62
N ALA A 913 4.75 14.45 -1.09
CA ALA A 913 6.11 13.93 -0.92
C ALA A 913 6.68 14.17 0.50
N TRP A 914 6.12 15.16 1.21
CA TRP A 914 6.46 15.51 2.58
C TRP A 914 5.20 15.58 3.45
N PHE A 915 5.41 15.55 4.76
CA PHE A 915 4.42 15.92 5.76
C PHE A 915 5.05 16.77 6.86
N ALA A 916 4.26 17.68 7.42
CA ALA A 916 4.59 18.43 8.62
C ALA A 916 3.78 17.88 9.80
N PHE A 917 4.35 17.96 10.99
CA PHE A 917 3.74 17.51 12.23
C PHE A 917 4.27 18.32 13.42
N VAL A 918 3.61 18.20 14.57
CA VAL A 918 4.05 18.81 15.83
C VAL A 918 4.80 17.78 16.65
N ARG A 919 6.02 18.10 17.09
CA ARG A 919 6.78 17.37 18.10
C ARG A 919 6.80 18.16 19.40
N LEU A 920 6.28 17.56 20.47
CA LEU A 920 6.24 18.13 21.81
C LEU A 920 7.40 17.59 22.66
N ALA A 921 8.45 18.42 22.80
CA ALA A 921 9.63 18.10 23.60
C ALA A 921 9.55 18.81 24.96
N GLY A 922 9.09 18.07 25.98
CA GLY A 922 8.76 18.67 27.27
C GLY A 922 7.59 19.64 27.13
N ASP A 923 7.75 20.88 27.59
CA ASP A 923 6.68 21.88 27.52
C ASP A 923 6.54 22.57 26.14
N ARG A 924 7.44 22.31 25.18
CA ARG A 924 7.57 23.13 23.94
C ARG A 924 7.11 22.36 22.69
N PRO A 925 6.01 22.78 22.04
CA PRO A 925 5.63 22.26 20.73
C PRO A 925 6.50 22.89 19.63
N THR A 926 6.93 22.05 18.68
CA THR A 926 7.76 22.43 17.53
C THR A 926 7.20 21.81 16.26
N VAL A 927 7.14 22.59 15.18
CA VAL A 927 6.80 22.12 13.83
C VAL A 927 8.03 21.48 13.20
N VAL A 928 7.86 20.25 12.75
CA VAL A 928 8.87 19.42 12.08
C VAL A 928 8.31 19.00 10.72
N ILE A 929 9.16 18.95 9.69
CA ILE A 929 8.84 18.35 8.39
C ILE A 929 9.68 17.11 8.15
N GLN A 930 9.11 16.12 7.47
CA GLN A 930 9.77 14.90 7.06
C GLN A 930 9.20 14.42 5.72
N ARG A 931 9.96 13.64 4.95
CA ARG A 931 9.41 12.98 3.76
C ARG A 931 8.44 11.88 4.15
N SER A 932 7.42 11.67 3.31
CA SER A 932 6.46 10.57 3.44
C SER A 932 7.12 9.18 3.39
N THR A 933 8.38 9.10 2.93
CA THR A 933 9.23 7.89 2.97
C THR A 933 9.91 7.62 4.32
N GLY A 934 9.61 8.38 5.38
CA GLY A 934 10.23 8.21 6.70
C GLY A 934 11.63 8.85 6.83
N THR A 935 12.01 9.77 5.94
CA THR A 935 13.40 10.26 5.84
C THR A 935 13.53 11.79 5.72
N GLY A 936 14.74 12.31 5.94
CA GLY A 936 15.08 13.70 5.63
C GLY A 936 14.48 14.76 6.56
N GLU A 937 14.20 14.39 7.81
CA GLU A 937 13.61 15.24 8.86
C GLU A 937 14.31 16.60 9.01
N ARG A 938 13.51 17.67 9.19
CA ARG A 938 13.98 19.03 9.52
C ARG A 938 13.01 19.69 10.50
N VAL A 939 13.53 20.17 11.64
CA VAL A 939 12.78 21.07 12.52
C VAL A 939 12.70 22.45 11.87
N LEU A 940 11.50 23.04 11.78
CA LEU A 940 11.31 24.40 11.26
C LEU A 940 11.22 25.45 12.37
N THR A 941 10.79 25.06 13.56
CA THR A 941 10.58 25.98 14.68
C THR A 941 11.86 26.59 15.22
N LYS A 942 11.84 27.91 15.39
CA LYS A 942 12.95 28.65 16.00
C LYS A 942 13.14 28.31 17.47
N ALA A 943 14.40 28.29 17.91
CA ALA A 943 14.75 28.10 19.32
C ALA A 943 13.98 29.07 20.23
N GLY A 944 13.25 28.51 21.20
CA GLY A 944 12.44 29.27 22.17
C GLY A 944 11.03 29.66 21.70
N ALA A 945 10.67 29.44 20.43
CA ALA A 945 9.29 29.61 19.97
C ALA A 945 8.37 28.46 20.41
N ARG A 946 7.07 28.65 20.20
CA ARG A 946 5.97 27.72 20.49
C ARG A 946 5.15 27.60 19.21
N GLU A 947 5.19 26.47 18.52
CA GLU A 947 4.57 26.37 17.19
C GLU A 947 3.83 25.03 17.05
N ALA A 948 2.58 25.09 16.59
CA ALA A 948 1.65 23.96 16.56
C ALA A 948 0.70 24.03 15.35
N HIS A 949 -0.07 22.97 15.12
CA HIS A 949 -1.09 22.85 14.06
C HIS A 949 -0.64 23.37 12.68
N PRO A 950 0.39 22.77 12.06
CA PRO A 950 0.77 23.12 10.70
C PRO A 950 -0.35 22.77 9.71
N CYS A 951 -0.50 23.61 8.68
CA CYS A 951 -1.33 23.36 7.51
C CYS A 951 -0.62 23.85 6.25
N TRP A 952 -0.15 22.90 5.42
CA TRP A 952 0.24 23.19 4.04
C TRP A 952 -0.97 23.25 3.11
N PHE A 953 -1.97 22.42 3.39
CA PHE A 953 -3.21 22.20 2.66
C PHE A 953 -4.30 21.72 3.67
#